data_AF-A0A1V4X5U6-F1
#
_entry.id   AF-A0A1V4X5U6-F1
#
_cell.length_a   1.000
_cell.length_b   1.000
_cell.length_c   1.000
_cell.angle_alpha   90.00
_cell.angle_beta   90.00
_cell.angle_gamma   90.00
#
_symmetry.space_group_name_H-M   'P 1'
#
loop_
_entity.id
_entity.type
_entity.pdbx_description
1 polymer ?
#
loop_
_entity_poly.entity_id
_entity_poly.type
_entity_poly.pdbx_seq_one_letter_code
_entity_poly.pdbx_strand_id
1 'polypeptide(L)'
;MTLRSRLAATLLAIACLFTPAASHGGDETALFNSTPPDVLILLDLSGSMKRNPAGVFQIYGNEDCSIVDGMGWTDCRRYIIAKRAVFSLLDDNRDNKIDASDETSLNVRFGYVAYYVDLDFWTEVTGIRRGIGTPYADLYCNSNNNGTACTKTKEDSVCDTMASLGLPKSFYCERTYTNTPMNNALLEAKTYLDAHKAADPDRDCRQKFVILISDGGDTNSCDYGDGTAVTQYKQRRLSVLRAKALKDAGYKVFVVGFGSNMPAHEKYTLEWMAYHAGTDNPLVPNTGSTSALNLAAFSPDPCAVNETQLTGQCDWNGYCFAVNNDPGNIPLTGYAFMANNGGELQTALKQALNLIRESSQSFATASIASARASDENYLYEASFQPVGTDPMWTGHLTKYALNADGTVGAALWDAGAVLKTATAASRNIFTYKGSNPLTAFTTANISTADLGVTTTGERDDIVGYVRGESAFNIENWKLGDIFRSSPVTVGTPTPYFRDNLDPRNPTAYDDFRTANVRTTANGKRIVVAGANDGQLHALRTSDGAEVWSFIPPNFLHKLKNIAHKVHPTGLSHQYFVDGPISVAEVWLPSVPPVVPGGVKLLSEWRTLLILAEGRGAMSYLWSSSSTCSSGFDSNYSTSYPYYCGYHALDITDTTAAPVYRWRLNPTPAQAPYLGEPWSKIYIGRVKINGIEKWVGFMGGGQNLSSCTGTDCDKRGKGFFVVDLADGSILWSYTLANDANMSYALPGSPAMVDTDNDGFIDRVYIGDLGGTMWRFKFCSYASGASCNTANWTGGRLFAGTAGAVYAIPSAARDARGNLWVFWGTGDRVDVTGTTTANRFYAVKDADAATPRALADLINITSSTYTDSDTRKGWYVSLAGTGEKLLSDSAVFGGVVYFTSFTPDSSGASACSSGGTGKLYGIDFVGGTGIMPGSAKSMSLGGGVPSAPMISYNPSTKSPDLFVTASSASGGVHSRRIGINPPAMTNRANVLLWRDRRIQ
;
A
#
# COMPACT_ATOMS: atom_id res chain seq x y z
N MET A 1 -16.92 -55.70 -10.83
CA MET A 1 -16.17 -54.43 -11.01
C MET A 1 -14.71 -54.75 -11.31
N THR A 2 -14.23 -54.39 -12.49
CA THR A 2 -12.91 -54.75 -13.04
C THR A 2 -11.78 -53.90 -12.43
N LEU A 3 -10.53 -54.35 -12.54
CA LEU A 3 -9.34 -53.64 -12.02
C LEU A 3 -9.25 -52.17 -12.50
N ARG A 4 -9.79 -51.87 -13.69
CA ARG A 4 -9.95 -50.51 -14.24
C ARG A 4 -10.91 -49.63 -13.42
N SER A 5 -11.99 -50.20 -12.88
CA SER A 5 -12.94 -49.46 -12.02
C SER A 5 -12.36 -49.14 -10.63
N ARG A 6 -11.42 -49.97 -10.14
CA ARG A 6 -10.68 -49.67 -8.90
C ARG A 6 -9.59 -48.62 -9.13
N LEU A 7 -8.82 -48.71 -10.23
CA LEU A 7 -7.85 -47.66 -10.58
C LEU A 7 -8.52 -46.31 -10.85
N ALA A 8 -9.66 -46.28 -11.53
CA ALA A 8 -10.40 -45.05 -11.76
C ALA A 8 -10.92 -44.44 -10.46
N ALA A 9 -11.43 -45.25 -9.52
CA ALA A 9 -11.88 -44.77 -8.21
C ALA A 9 -10.71 -44.28 -7.33
N THR A 10 -9.55 -44.93 -7.38
CA THR A 10 -8.36 -44.48 -6.62
C THR A 10 -7.73 -43.23 -7.24
N LEU A 11 -7.71 -43.08 -8.58
CA LEU A 11 -7.27 -41.86 -9.26
C LEU A 11 -8.24 -40.68 -9.04
N LEU A 12 -9.56 -40.93 -8.97
CA LEU A 12 -10.55 -39.92 -8.60
C LEU A 12 -10.42 -39.49 -7.13
N ALA A 13 -10.11 -40.43 -6.23
CA ALA A 13 -9.85 -40.13 -4.82
C ALA A 13 -8.55 -39.35 -4.61
N ILE A 14 -7.50 -39.63 -5.40
CA ILE A 14 -6.24 -38.86 -5.37
C ILE A 14 -6.42 -37.47 -6.00
N ALA A 15 -7.23 -37.34 -7.06
CA ALA A 15 -7.59 -36.04 -7.64
C ALA A 15 -8.47 -35.18 -6.71
N CYS A 16 -9.22 -35.80 -5.79
CA CYS A 16 -9.97 -35.08 -4.75
C CYS A 16 -9.14 -34.74 -3.49
N LEU A 17 -7.90 -35.23 -3.39
CA LEU A 17 -6.99 -34.95 -2.26
C LEU A 17 -5.97 -33.85 -2.55
N PHE A 18 -5.88 -33.38 -3.80
CA PHE A 18 -5.14 -32.18 -4.17
C PHE A 18 -6.13 -31.04 -4.46
N THR A 19 -6.71 -30.50 -3.38
CA THR A 19 -7.19 -29.12 -3.46
C THR A 19 -5.96 -28.24 -3.65
N PRO A 20 -5.89 -27.38 -4.68
CA PRO A 20 -4.90 -26.31 -4.67
C PRO A 20 -5.11 -25.52 -3.39
N ALA A 21 -4.02 -25.24 -2.69
CA ALA A 21 -4.01 -24.37 -1.51
C ALA A 21 -4.90 -23.17 -1.79
N ALA A 22 -5.85 -22.91 -0.89
CA ALA A 22 -6.77 -21.79 -0.98
C ALA A 22 -6.01 -20.56 -1.45
N SER A 23 -6.42 -20.05 -2.62
CA SER A 23 -6.01 -18.73 -3.09
C SER A 23 -6.17 -17.75 -1.95
N HIS A 24 -5.12 -16.95 -1.73
CA HIS A 24 -5.10 -15.90 -0.73
C HIS A 24 -6.42 -15.14 -0.79
N GLY A 25 -7.14 -15.08 0.35
CA GLY A 25 -8.33 -14.22 0.48
C GLY A 25 -7.99 -12.80 0.03
N GLY A 26 -8.98 -12.11 -0.56
CA GLY A 26 -8.81 -10.79 -1.17
C GLY A 26 -7.85 -9.91 -0.37
N ASP A 27 -6.73 -9.56 -1.00
CA ASP A 27 -5.68 -8.78 -0.37
C ASP A 27 -6.16 -7.34 -0.16
N GLU A 28 -5.68 -6.67 0.90
CA GLU A 28 -5.95 -5.24 1.15
C GLU A 28 -5.52 -4.37 -0.04
N THR A 29 -4.70 -4.89 -0.97
CA THR A 29 -4.39 -4.23 -2.24
C THR A 29 -5.64 -3.95 -3.09
N ALA A 30 -6.71 -4.73 -2.92
CA ALA A 30 -7.99 -4.53 -3.59
C ALA A 30 -8.75 -3.27 -3.12
N LEU A 31 -8.38 -2.66 -1.97
CA LEU A 31 -8.85 -1.31 -1.60
C LEU A 31 -8.33 -0.25 -2.57
N PHE A 32 -7.17 -0.48 -3.18
CA PHE A 32 -6.54 0.46 -4.11
C PHE A 32 -6.90 0.15 -5.57
N ASN A 33 -7.95 -0.66 -5.81
CA ASN A 33 -8.39 -1.02 -7.15
C ASN A 33 -8.91 0.20 -7.91
N SER A 34 -8.04 0.71 -8.77
CA SER A 34 -8.33 1.64 -9.85
C SER A 34 -9.42 1.12 -10.78
N THR A 35 -10.27 2.03 -11.23
CA THR A 35 -11.09 1.78 -12.43
C THR A 35 -10.17 1.36 -13.58
N PRO A 36 -10.41 0.22 -14.25
CA PRO A 36 -9.58 -0.22 -15.37
C PRO A 36 -9.53 0.88 -16.44
N PRO A 37 -8.35 1.39 -16.83
CA PRO A 37 -8.26 2.44 -17.83
C PRO A 37 -8.70 1.90 -19.20
N ASP A 38 -9.09 2.82 -20.08
CA ASP A 38 -9.47 2.50 -21.45
C ASP A 38 -8.31 2.81 -22.40
N VAL A 39 -7.99 1.89 -23.32
CA VAL A 39 -6.92 2.06 -24.30
C VAL A 39 -7.46 1.81 -25.70
N LEU A 40 -7.22 2.75 -26.61
CA LEU A 40 -7.49 2.59 -28.03
C LEU A 40 -6.19 2.40 -28.81
N ILE A 41 -6.01 1.24 -29.43
CA ILE A 41 -4.84 0.94 -30.28
C ILE A 41 -5.12 1.41 -31.71
N LEU A 42 -4.29 2.31 -32.23
CA LEU A 42 -4.29 2.72 -33.64
C LEU A 42 -3.14 1.99 -34.34
N LEU A 43 -3.47 1.04 -35.20
CA LEU A 43 -2.48 0.30 -35.98
C LEU A 43 -2.39 0.80 -37.42
N ASP A 44 -1.18 1.20 -37.83
CA ASP A 44 -0.86 1.46 -39.23
C ASP A 44 -0.89 0.17 -40.04
N LEU A 45 -1.68 0.18 -41.12
CA LEU A 45 -1.76 -0.90 -42.10
C LEU A 45 -1.55 -0.38 -43.52
N SER A 46 -0.84 0.72 -43.68
CA SER A 46 -0.41 1.25 -44.97
C SER A 46 0.62 0.32 -45.65
N GLY A 47 1.00 0.69 -46.87
CA GLY A 47 1.92 -0.05 -47.72
C GLY A 47 3.35 -0.06 -47.20
N SER A 48 3.77 0.96 -46.43
CA SER A 48 5.09 1.01 -45.79
C SER A 48 5.26 -0.14 -44.79
N MET A 49 4.19 -0.47 -44.07
CA MET A 49 4.15 -1.57 -43.10
C MET A 49 4.32 -2.97 -43.72
N LYS A 50 4.28 -3.12 -45.05
CA LYS A 50 4.62 -4.37 -45.77
C LYS A 50 6.11 -4.68 -45.78
N ARG A 51 6.96 -3.69 -45.52
CA ARG A 51 8.42 -3.84 -45.51
C ARG A 51 8.89 -4.44 -44.19
N ASN A 52 10.11 -4.94 -44.17
CA ASN A 52 10.78 -5.35 -42.92
C ASN A 52 11.25 -4.13 -42.11
N PRO A 53 11.80 -4.29 -40.89
CA PRO A 53 12.23 -3.15 -40.09
C PRO A 53 13.25 -2.25 -40.80
N ALA A 54 14.11 -2.80 -41.66
CA ALA A 54 15.09 -2.06 -42.45
C ALA A 54 14.49 -1.30 -43.66
N GLY A 55 13.20 -1.47 -43.95
CA GLY A 55 12.49 -0.77 -45.03
C GLY A 55 12.56 -1.46 -46.40
N VAL A 56 12.96 -2.74 -46.47
CA VAL A 56 13.05 -3.52 -47.73
C VAL A 56 12.03 -4.67 -47.76
N PHE A 57 11.79 -5.25 -48.95
CA PHE A 57 10.81 -6.32 -49.18
C PHE A 57 11.30 -7.74 -48.85
N GLN A 58 12.43 -7.88 -48.15
CA GLN A 58 12.86 -9.20 -47.66
C GLN A 58 11.99 -9.62 -46.47
N ILE A 59 11.31 -10.76 -46.59
CA ILE A 59 10.22 -11.14 -45.70
C ILE A 59 10.71 -11.94 -44.49
N TYR A 60 11.69 -12.82 -44.65
CA TYR A 60 12.03 -13.82 -43.63
C TYR A 60 13.30 -13.50 -42.86
N GLY A 61 13.27 -13.75 -41.55
CA GLY A 61 14.39 -13.52 -40.65
C GLY A 61 14.36 -14.39 -39.39
N ASN A 62 15.17 -14.01 -38.41
CA ASN A 62 15.19 -14.64 -37.08
C ASN A 62 13.92 -14.29 -36.27
N GLU A 63 13.75 -14.92 -35.10
CA GLU A 63 12.51 -14.88 -34.32
C GLU A 63 12.05 -13.46 -33.93
N ASP A 64 12.99 -12.62 -33.51
CA ASP A 64 12.77 -11.22 -33.13
C ASP A 64 12.88 -10.24 -34.31
N CYS A 65 13.25 -10.73 -35.50
CA CYS A 65 13.48 -9.93 -36.69
C CYS A 65 14.56 -8.85 -36.54
N SER A 66 15.56 -9.09 -35.67
CA SER A 66 16.79 -8.29 -35.63
C SER A 66 17.72 -8.58 -36.81
N ILE A 67 17.57 -9.74 -37.47
CA ILE A 67 18.28 -10.15 -38.68
C ILE A 67 17.26 -10.59 -39.73
N VAL A 68 17.30 -10.00 -40.92
CA VAL A 68 16.43 -10.36 -42.06
C VAL A 68 17.31 -10.73 -43.24
N ASP A 69 17.47 -12.03 -43.47
CA ASP A 69 18.40 -12.61 -44.45
C ASP A 69 17.68 -13.44 -45.55
N GLY A 70 16.36 -13.63 -45.42
CA GLY A 70 15.56 -14.46 -46.33
C GLY A 70 15.71 -15.97 -46.13
N MET A 71 16.50 -16.41 -45.15
CA MET A 71 16.75 -17.83 -44.83
C MET A 71 16.04 -18.32 -43.57
N GLY A 72 15.50 -17.41 -42.75
CA GLY A 72 14.69 -17.74 -41.57
C GLY A 72 13.27 -18.23 -41.88
N TRP A 73 12.52 -18.61 -40.83
CA TRP A 73 11.12 -19.06 -40.91
C TRP A 73 10.11 -18.03 -40.38
N THR A 74 10.59 -16.92 -39.84
CA THR A 74 9.75 -15.89 -39.20
C THR A 74 9.44 -14.76 -40.19
N ASP A 75 8.15 -14.44 -40.35
CA ASP A 75 7.73 -13.29 -41.15
C ASP A 75 8.01 -11.98 -40.42
N CYS A 76 8.94 -11.22 -40.98
CA CYS A 76 9.50 -9.99 -40.45
C CYS A 76 8.92 -8.73 -41.09
N ARG A 77 7.78 -8.80 -41.77
CA ARG A 77 7.06 -7.59 -42.21
C ARG A 77 6.54 -6.82 -41.00
N ARG A 78 6.60 -5.49 -41.04
CA ARG A 78 6.34 -4.64 -39.86
C ARG A 78 4.95 -4.87 -39.27
N TYR A 79 3.90 -4.96 -40.10
CA TYR A 79 2.54 -5.21 -39.60
C TYR A 79 2.37 -6.59 -38.94
N ILE A 80 3.11 -7.63 -39.38
CA ILE A 80 3.09 -8.96 -38.76
C ILE A 80 3.79 -8.92 -37.41
N ILE A 81 4.91 -8.19 -37.32
CA ILE A 81 5.61 -7.96 -36.06
C ILE A 81 4.71 -7.21 -35.07
N ALA A 82 4.01 -6.15 -35.52
CA ALA A 82 3.06 -5.40 -34.69
C ALA A 82 1.92 -6.28 -34.17
N LYS A 83 1.36 -7.16 -35.00
CA LYS A 83 0.35 -8.15 -34.57
C LYS A 83 0.89 -9.10 -33.49
N ARG A 84 2.08 -9.67 -33.70
CA ARG A 84 2.73 -10.52 -32.69
C ARG A 84 2.97 -9.76 -31.39
N ALA A 85 3.37 -8.50 -31.47
CA ALA A 85 3.62 -7.68 -30.30
C ALA A 85 2.34 -7.35 -29.52
N VAL A 86 1.22 -7.09 -30.21
CA VAL A 86 -0.09 -6.91 -29.59
C VAL A 86 -0.63 -8.23 -29.03
N PHE A 87 -0.40 -9.38 -29.68
CA PHE A 87 -0.71 -10.68 -29.08
C PHE A 87 0.01 -10.84 -27.74
N SER A 88 1.33 -10.62 -27.72
CA SER A 88 2.15 -10.71 -26.51
C SER A 88 1.86 -9.61 -25.47
N LEU A 89 1.13 -8.56 -25.85
CA LEU A 89 0.61 -7.55 -24.94
C LEU A 89 -0.67 -8.06 -24.27
N LEU A 90 -1.54 -8.73 -25.02
CA LEU A 90 -2.84 -9.22 -24.57
C LEU A 90 -2.77 -10.61 -23.91
N ASP A 91 -1.73 -11.40 -24.16
CA ASP A 91 -1.37 -12.66 -23.46
C ASP A 91 -0.39 -12.32 -22.33
N ASP A 92 -0.94 -11.79 -21.23
CA ASP A 92 -0.15 -11.23 -20.13
C ASP A 92 0.49 -12.30 -19.26
N ASN A 93 -0.22 -13.41 -19.07
CA ASN A 93 0.28 -14.54 -18.29
C ASN A 93 1.31 -15.40 -19.09
N ARG A 94 1.45 -15.14 -20.40
CA ARG A 94 2.40 -15.78 -21.33
C ARG A 94 2.21 -17.27 -21.50
N ASP A 95 0.99 -17.76 -21.37
CA ASP A 95 0.66 -19.16 -21.62
C ASP A 95 0.42 -19.46 -23.13
N ASN A 96 0.65 -18.46 -23.99
CA ASN A 96 0.42 -18.47 -25.44
C ASN A 96 -1.06 -18.50 -25.84
N LYS A 97 -1.93 -18.01 -24.95
CA LYS A 97 -3.37 -18.10 -25.12
C LYS A 97 -4.06 -16.86 -24.52
N ILE A 98 -4.72 -16.07 -25.36
CA ILE A 98 -5.50 -14.92 -24.90
C ILE A 98 -6.88 -15.38 -24.42
N ASP A 99 -7.17 -15.22 -23.12
CA ASP A 99 -8.48 -15.47 -22.52
C ASP A 99 -8.84 -14.51 -21.36
N ALA A 100 -9.93 -14.80 -20.64
CA ALA A 100 -10.43 -13.96 -19.55
C ALA A 100 -9.44 -13.80 -18.38
N SER A 101 -8.49 -14.72 -18.24
CA SER A 101 -7.41 -14.62 -17.25
C SER A 101 -6.49 -13.44 -17.56
N ASP A 102 -6.22 -13.17 -18.83
CA ASP A 102 -5.41 -12.04 -19.26
C ASP A 102 -6.13 -10.71 -19.07
N GLU A 103 -7.45 -10.68 -19.30
CA GLU A 103 -8.28 -9.50 -19.03
C GLU A 103 -8.24 -9.11 -17.55
N THR A 104 -8.32 -10.11 -16.68
CA THR A 104 -8.23 -9.93 -15.23
C THR A 104 -6.83 -9.47 -14.81
N SER A 105 -5.78 -10.06 -15.40
CA SER A 105 -4.38 -9.78 -15.06
C SER A 105 -3.92 -8.39 -15.53
N LEU A 106 -4.25 -8.02 -16.78
CA LEU A 106 -3.89 -6.72 -17.35
C LEU A 106 -4.70 -5.58 -16.74
N ASN A 107 -5.97 -5.84 -16.41
CA ASN A 107 -6.88 -4.87 -15.84
C ASN A 107 -6.98 -3.57 -16.66
N VAL A 108 -7.08 -3.69 -17.99
CA VAL A 108 -7.21 -2.60 -18.95
C VAL A 108 -8.31 -2.95 -19.95
N ARG A 109 -9.05 -1.97 -20.46
CA ARG A 109 -10.06 -2.19 -21.51
C ARG A 109 -9.52 -1.74 -22.85
N PHE A 110 -9.35 -2.67 -23.78
CA PHE A 110 -8.85 -2.35 -25.12
C PHE A 110 -9.97 -2.20 -26.14
N GLY A 111 -9.75 -1.30 -27.10
CA GLY A 111 -10.38 -1.24 -28.41
C GLY A 111 -9.31 -1.03 -29.48
N TYR A 112 -9.66 -1.15 -30.75
CA TYR A 112 -8.70 -0.85 -31.82
C TYR A 112 -9.30 -0.19 -33.07
N VAL A 113 -8.44 0.60 -33.71
CA VAL A 113 -8.60 1.26 -35.01
C VAL A 113 -7.50 0.73 -35.92
N ALA A 114 -7.85 0.50 -37.17
CA ALA A 114 -6.88 0.24 -38.24
C ALA A 114 -6.97 1.41 -39.22
N TYR A 115 -5.82 1.90 -39.70
CA TYR A 115 -5.81 3.00 -40.66
C TYR A 115 -4.96 2.76 -41.91
N TYR A 116 -5.54 3.04 -43.08
CA TYR A 116 -4.95 2.88 -44.42
C TYR A 116 -5.87 3.48 -45.50
N VAL A 117 -5.38 3.59 -46.75
CA VAL A 117 -6.23 3.83 -47.94
C VAL A 117 -6.44 2.54 -48.73
N ASP A 118 -7.68 2.24 -49.12
CA ASP A 118 -8.05 1.02 -49.83
C ASP A 118 -7.47 0.98 -51.26
N LEU A 119 -7.62 -0.16 -51.96
CA LEU A 119 -7.10 -0.39 -53.31
C LEU A 119 -7.72 0.51 -54.38
N ASP A 120 -8.82 1.19 -54.07
CA ASP A 120 -9.43 2.18 -54.95
C ASP A 120 -8.74 3.55 -54.89
N PHE A 121 -7.78 3.75 -53.99
CA PHE A 121 -7.00 4.97 -53.77
C PHE A 121 -7.80 6.19 -53.33
N TRP A 122 -9.09 6.06 -53.04
CA TRP A 122 -9.96 7.17 -52.62
C TRP A 122 -10.64 6.92 -51.28
N THR A 123 -10.84 5.66 -50.91
CA THR A 123 -11.51 5.29 -49.67
C THR A 123 -10.50 5.19 -48.53
N GLU A 124 -10.54 6.19 -47.64
CA GLU A 124 -9.83 6.12 -46.35
C GLU A 124 -10.56 5.17 -45.39
N VAL A 125 -9.79 4.32 -44.73
CA VAL A 125 -10.25 3.49 -43.63
C VAL A 125 -9.56 4.00 -42.40
N THR A 126 -10.30 4.61 -41.48
CA THR A 126 -9.78 5.27 -40.26
C THR A 126 -10.64 5.00 -39.01
N GLY A 127 -11.71 4.21 -39.17
CA GLY A 127 -12.74 4.00 -38.16
C GLY A 127 -12.50 2.82 -37.21
N ILE A 128 -13.26 2.81 -36.11
CA ILE A 128 -13.23 1.78 -35.06
C ILE A 128 -13.57 0.41 -35.63
N ARG A 129 -12.67 -0.56 -35.45
CA ARG A 129 -12.89 -1.96 -35.82
C ARG A 129 -13.47 -2.76 -34.67
N ARG A 130 -13.01 -2.47 -33.45
CA ARG A 130 -13.50 -3.04 -32.19
C ARG A 130 -13.56 -1.94 -31.13
N GLY A 131 -14.71 -1.81 -30.47
CA GLY A 131 -14.90 -0.84 -29.41
C GLY A 131 -14.14 -1.21 -28.14
N ILE A 132 -13.87 -0.20 -27.31
CA ILE A 132 -13.24 -0.34 -26.00
C ILE A 132 -14.09 -1.20 -25.06
N GLY A 133 -13.47 -2.23 -24.49
CA GLY A 133 -14.15 -3.23 -23.65
C GLY A 133 -14.64 -4.46 -24.42
N THR A 134 -14.23 -4.62 -25.68
CA THR A 134 -14.35 -5.91 -26.37
C THR A 134 -13.41 -6.93 -25.69
N PRO A 135 -13.86 -8.15 -25.33
CA PRO A 135 -12.99 -9.19 -24.80
C PRO A 135 -11.75 -9.42 -25.66
N TYR A 136 -10.60 -9.69 -25.05
CA TYR A 136 -9.30 -9.70 -25.75
C TYR A 136 -9.25 -10.77 -26.84
N ALA A 137 -9.82 -11.95 -26.58
CA ALA A 137 -9.89 -13.03 -27.56
C ALA A 137 -10.74 -12.64 -28.79
N ASP A 138 -11.84 -11.90 -28.58
CA ASP A 138 -12.70 -11.39 -29.65
C ASP A 138 -12.08 -10.21 -30.40
N LEU A 139 -11.33 -9.38 -29.69
CA LEU A 139 -10.56 -8.28 -30.26
C LEU A 139 -9.46 -8.80 -31.19
N TYR A 140 -8.68 -9.77 -30.72
CA TYR A 140 -7.51 -10.25 -31.44
C TYR A 140 -7.84 -11.25 -32.55
N CYS A 141 -8.68 -12.27 -32.30
CA CYS A 141 -8.98 -13.30 -33.31
C CYS A 141 -10.47 -13.67 -33.47
N ASN A 142 -11.39 -12.89 -32.90
CA ASN A 142 -12.84 -13.04 -33.07
C ASN A 142 -13.33 -14.46 -32.75
N SER A 143 -13.35 -14.81 -31.46
CA SER A 143 -13.79 -16.13 -30.97
C SER A 143 -15.32 -16.31 -31.02
N ASN A 144 -16.05 -15.37 -31.64
CA ASN A 144 -17.50 -15.40 -31.89
C ASN A 144 -18.31 -15.60 -30.60
N ASN A 145 -17.93 -14.95 -29.50
CA ASN A 145 -18.58 -15.07 -28.19
C ASN A 145 -18.62 -16.51 -27.60
N ASN A 146 -17.81 -17.45 -28.11
CA ASN A 146 -17.82 -18.85 -27.63
C ASN A 146 -16.81 -19.12 -26.48
N GLY A 147 -16.17 -18.09 -25.93
CA GLY A 147 -15.27 -18.21 -24.78
C GLY A 147 -14.05 -19.13 -24.99
N THR A 148 -13.74 -19.49 -26.24
CA THR A 148 -12.55 -20.28 -26.56
C THR A 148 -11.40 -19.35 -26.86
N ALA A 149 -10.34 -19.52 -26.10
CA ALA A 149 -9.20 -18.65 -26.13
C ALA A 149 -8.45 -18.61 -27.46
N CYS A 150 -7.69 -17.54 -27.66
CA CYS A 150 -6.90 -17.34 -28.84
C CYS A 150 -5.49 -17.91 -28.68
N THR A 151 -5.20 -19.08 -29.26
CA THR A 151 -3.82 -19.59 -29.33
C THR A 151 -3.11 -19.01 -30.56
N LYS A 152 -1.78 -18.88 -30.50
CA LYS A 152 -0.88 -18.36 -31.55
C LYS A 152 -1.09 -18.95 -32.97
N THR A 153 -1.80 -20.07 -33.07
CA THR A 153 -2.12 -20.82 -34.30
C THR A 153 -3.62 -20.85 -34.58
N LYS A 154 -4.14 -19.96 -35.42
CA LYS A 154 -5.44 -20.16 -36.07
C LYS A 154 -5.38 -19.77 -37.54
N GLU A 155 -5.84 -20.68 -38.40
CA GLU A 155 -5.69 -20.68 -39.86
C GLU A 155 -6.48 -19.57 -40.58
N ASP A 156 -5.96 -19.10 -41.72
CA ASP A 156 -6.49 -18.02 -42.58
C ASP A 156 -7.96 -18.17 -43.00
N SER A 157 -8.52 -19.39 -43.00
CA SER A 157 -9.89 -19.68 -43.48
C SER A 157 -10.99 -18.96 -42.71
N VAL A 158 -10.75 -18.62 -41.44
CA VAL A 158 -11.69 -17.87 -40.59
C VAL A 158 -11.81 -16.42 -41.04
N CYS A 159 -10.72 -15.81 -41.53
CA CYS A 159 -10.71 -14.40 -41.94
C CYS A 159 -11.52 -14.14 -43.20
N ASP A 160 -11.44 -15.04 -44.19
CA ASP A 160 -12.25 -14.95 -45.42
C ASP A 160 -13.74 -15.22 -45.13
N THR A 161 -14.02 -16.09 -44.16
CA THR A 161 -15.39 -16.37 -43.70
C THR A 161 -16.00 -15.13 -43.01
N MET A 162 -15.26 -14.45 -42.14
CA MET A 162 -15.75 -13.22 -41.49
C MET A 162 -16.07 -12.12 -42.50
N ALA A 163 -15.20 -11.92 -43.48
CA ALA A 163 -15.39 -10.93 -44.53
C ALA A 163 -16.65 -11.23 -45.38
N SER A 164 -16.88 -12.49 -45.74
CA SER A 164 -18.07 -12.89 -46.52
C SER A 164 -19.39 -12.78 -45.74
N LEU A 165 -19.34 -12.81 -44.40
CA LEU A 165 -20.50 -12.62 -43.51
C LEU A 165 -20.73 -11.15 -43.10
N GLY A 166 -19.90 -10.21 -43.55
CA GLY A 166 -20.00 -8.80 -43.15
C GLY A 166 -19.70 -8.54 -41.67
N LEU A 167 -19.04 -9.49 -40.99
CA LEU A 167 -18.64 -9.33 -39.59
C LEU A 167 -17.39 -8.44 -39.51
N PRO A 168 -17.26 -7.60 -38.47
CA PRO A 168 -16.11 -6.72 -38.36
C PRO A 168 -14.83 -7.55 -38.17
N LYS A 169 -13.74 -7.20 -38.86
CA LYS A 169 -12.47 -7.95 -38.84
C LYS A 169 -11.85 -7.95 -37.43
N SER A 170 -11.09 -8.99 -37.11
CA SER A 170 -10.24 -9.05 -35.90
C SER A 170 -8.85 -8.50 -36.18
N PHE A 171 -8.10 -8.17 -35.13
CA PHE A 171 -6.71 -7.69 -35.26
C PHE A 171 -5.83 -8.66 -36.08
N TYR A 172 -6.03 -9.96 -35.90
CA TYR A 172 -5.36 -11.02 -36.64
C TYR A 172 -5.66 -10.98 -38.15
N CYS A 173 -6.92 -10.72 -38.52
CA CYS A 173 -7.38 -10.77 -39.92
C CYS A 173 -7.06 -9.52 -40.75
N GLU A 174 -6.43 -8.51 -40.15
CA GLU A 174 -6.12 -7.27 -40.87
C GLU A 174 -5.05 -7.48 -41.97
N ARG A 175 -5.11 -6.69 -43.04
CA ARG A 175 -4.13 -6.73 -44.14
C ARG A 175 -3.63 -5.32 -44.41
N THR A 176 -2.49 -5.22 -45.08
CA THR A 176 -1.89 -3.93 -45.44
C THR A 176 -2.30 -3.47 -46.84
N TYR A 177 -2.47 -2.17 -46.99
CA TYR A 177 -2.97 -1.53 -48.22
C TYR A 177 -2.02 -0.45 -48.73
N THR A 178 -2.48 0.77 -49.01
CA THR A 178 -1.73 1.80 -49.73
C THR A 178 -1.27 2.95 -48.82
N ASN A 179 -1.86 4.13 -48.87
CA ASN A 179 -1.37 5.33 -48.18
C ASN A 179 -1.69 5.32 -46.67
N THR A 180 -1.09 6.27 -45.94
CA THR A 180 -1.11 6.40 -44.46
C THR A 180 -1.92 7.64 -44.04
N PRO A 181 -3.24 7.52 -43.75
CA PRO A 181 -4.09 8.64 -43.32
C PRO A 181 -4.02 8.86 -41.79
N MET A 182 -2.82 9.03 -41.23
CA MET A 182 -2.57 9.05 -39.78
C MET A 182 -3.32 10.18 -39.05
N ASN A 183 -3.37 11.39 -39.60
CA ASN A 183 -4.03 12.50 -38.90
C ASN A 183 -5.56 12.39 -38.90
N ASN A 184 -6.15 11.79 -39.95
CA ASN A 184 -7.58 11.47 -39.97
C ASN A 184 -7.89 10.36 -38.96
N ALA A 185 -7.02 9.35 -38.82
CA ALA A 185 -7.14 8.33 -37.78
C ALA A 185 -7.11 8.93 -36.36
N LEU A 186 -6.22 9.89 -36.09
CA LEU A 186 -6.17 10.60 -34.80
C LEU A 186 -7.41 11.46 -34.53
N LEU A 187 -7.96 12.09 -35.57
CA LEU A 187 -9.22 12.86 -35.48
C LEU A 187 -10.41 11.96 -35.16
N GLU A 188 -10.52 10.81 -35.83
CA GLU A 188 -11.58 9.84 -35.57
C GLU A 188 -11.44 9.18 -34.19
N ALA A 189 -10.22 8.85 -33.77
CA ALA A 189 -9.94 8.36 -32.42
C ALA A 189 -10.42 9.34 -31.35
N LYS A 190 -10.16 10.65 -31.52
CA LYS A 190 -10.67 11.68 -30.61
C LYS A 190 -12.20 11.71 -30.59
N THR A 191 -12.83 11.69 -31.76
CA THR A 191 -14.30 11.72 -31.89
C THR A 191 -14.93 10.52 -31.18
N TYR A 192 -14.35 9.34 -31.36
CA TYR A 192 -14.78 8.14 -30.66
C TYR A 192 -14.58 8.22 -29.15
N LEU A 193 -13.41 8.66 -28.68
CA LEU A 193 -13.11 8.77 -27.25
C LEU A 193 -13.98 9.80 -26.54
N ASP A 194 -14.32 10.92 -27.20
CA ASP A 194 -15.26 11.92 -26.67
C ASP A 194 -16.66 11.31 -26.48
N ALA A 195 -17.16 10.58 -27.48
CA ALA A 195 -18.44 9.87 -27.37
C ALA A 195 -18.39 8.76 -26.29
N HIS A 196 -17.29 7.99 -26.25
CA HIS A 196 -17.09 6.92 -25.27
C HIS A 196 -17.01 7.47 -23.84
N LYS A 197 -16.29 8.58 -23.62
CA LYS A 197 -16.22 9.26 -22.32
C LYS A 197 -17.57 9.86 -21.91
N ALA A 198 -18.33 10.42 -22.85
CA ALA A 198 -19.66 10.94 -22.53
C ALA A 198 -20.62 9.82 -22.08
N ALA A 199 -20.52 8.63 -22.68
CA ALA A 199 -21.34 7.47 -22.36
C ALA A 199 -20.83 6.64 -21.16
N ASP A 200 -19.59 6.85 -20.71
CA ASP A 200 -18.97 6.07 -19.64
C ASP A 200 -19.51 6.48 -18.26
N PRO A 201 -20.12 5.56 -17.49
CA PRO A 201 -20.59 5.84 -16.14
C PRO A 201 -19.45 6.17 -15.16
N ASP A 202 -18.21 5.74 -15.45
CA ASP A 202 -17.03 5.99 -14.61
C ASP A 202 -16.14 7.12 -15.18
N ARG A 203 -16.68 7.99 -16.05
CA ARG A 203 -15.92 9.04 -16.77
C ARG A 203 -15.12 10.01 -15.91
N ASP A 204 -15.48 10.13 -14.62
CA ASP A 204 -14.83 11.06 -13.68
C ASP A 204 -13.49 10.52 -13.15
N CYS A 205 -13.22 9.22 -13.31
CA CYS A 205 -12.00 8.57 -12.80
C CYS A 205 -11.40 7.55 -13.79
N ARG A 206 -12.16 7.05 -14.78
CA ARG A 206 -11.67 6.15 -15.83
C ARG A 206 -10.88 6.93 -16.87
N GLN A 207 -9.56 6.91 -16.74
CA GLN A 207 -8.66 7.52 -17.69
C GLN A 207 -8.69 6.78 -19.04
N LYS A 208 -8.51 7.53 -20.13
CA LYS A 208 -8.53 7.00 -21.51
C LYS A 208 -7.27 7.38 -22.26
N PHE A 209 -6.74 6.43 -23.02
CA PHE A 209 -5.44 6.53 -23.68
C PHE A 209 -5.52 6.07 -25.12
N VAL A 210 -4.55 6.53 -25.91
CA VAL A 210 -4.32 6.07 -27.27
C VAL A 210 -2.92 5.46 -27.34
N ILE A 211 -2.78 4.30 -27.99
CA ILE A 211 -1.48 3.76 -28.42
C ILE A 211 -1.45 3.82 -29.94
N LEU A 212 -0.58 4.65 -30.51
CA LEU A 212 -0.37 4.76 -31.94
C LEU A 212 0.83 3.92 -32.35
N ILE A 213 0.64 2.92 -33.20
CA ILE A 213 1.71 2.10 -33.79
C ILE A 213 1.85 2.51 -35.26
N SER A 214 3.00 3.06 -35.64
CA SER A 214 3.28 3.53 -37.00
C SER A 214 4.74 3.32 -37.37
N ASP A 215 5.04 3.11 -38.65
CA ASP A 215 6.40 3.12 -39.16
C ASP A 215 6.88 4.46 -39.71
N GLY A 216 6.03 5.49 -39.72
CA GLY A 216 6.43 6.80 -40.23
C GLY A 216 5.30 7.81 -40.42
N GLY A 217 5.57 8.78 -41.31
CA GLY A 217 4.74 9.95 -41.52
C GLY A 217 3.39 9.66 -42.17
N ASP A 218 2.46 10.61 -42.03
CA ASP A 218 1.25 10.64 -42.84
C ASP A 218 1.66 10.84 -44.31
N THR A 219 0.97 10.16 -45.22
CA THR A 219 1.22 10.26 -46.67
C THR A 219 -0.02 10.66 -47.46
N ASN A 220 -1.20 10.77 -46.83
CA ASN A 220 -2.46 10.91 -47.55
C ASN A 220 -3.05 12.33 -47.54
N SER A 221 -2.64 13.17 -46.59
CA SER A 221 -3.45 14.34 -46.23
C SER A 221 -3.00 15.65 -46.89
N CYS A 222 -3.84 16.69 -46.91
CA CYS A 222 -3.58 18.01 -47.53
C CYS A 222 -3.47 18.05 -49.07
N ASP A 223 -2.68 17.19 -49.70
CA ASP A 223 -2.52 17.05 -51.14
C ASP A 223 -2.43 15.54 -51.46
N TYR A 224 -3.38 14.99 -52.23
CA TYR A 224 -3.40 13.56 -52.59
C TYR A 224 -2.09 13.16 -53.29
N GLY A 225 -1.34 12.19 -52.75
CA GLY A 225 -0.08 11.74 -53.33
C GLY A 225 0.63 10.65 -52.52
N ASP A 226 1.69 10.06 -53.10
CA ASP A 226 2.53 8.99 -52.55
C ASP A 226 3.52 9.47 -51.45
N GLY A 227 3.22 10.59 -50.78
CA GLY A 227 4.12 11.24 -49.84
C GLY A 227 5.28 12.01 -50.47
N THR A 228 5.31 12.23 -51.80
CA THR A 228 6.41 12.97 -52.47
C THR A 228 6.05 14.43 -52.85
N ALA A 229 4.87 14.90 -52.46
CA ALA A 229 4.44 16.28 -52.74
C ALA A 229 5.33 17.31 -52.01
N VAL A 230 5.65 18.41 -52.67
CA VAL A 230 6.48 19.52 -52.10
C VAL A 230 5.87 20.20 -50.86
N THR A 231 4.62 19.87 -50.54
CA THR A 231 3.81 20.38 -49.43
C THR A 231 3.62 19.38 -48.29
N GLN A 232 4.23 18.20 -48.35
CA GLN A 232 4.14 17.12 -47.35
C GLN A 232 4.37 17.55 -45.88
N TYR A 233 5.10 18.64 -45.64
CA TYR A 233 5.35 19.17 -44.29
C TYR A 233 4.06 19.60 -43.57
N LYS A 234 3.02 19.95 -44.33
CA LYS A 234 1.68 20.25 -43.81
C LYS A 234 1.10 19.06 -43.04
N GLN A 235 1.30 17.86 -43.57
CA GLN A 235 0.80 16.61 -42.99
C GLN A 235 1.50 16.29 -41.67
N ARG A 236 2.83 16.51 -41.59
CA ARG A 236 3.61 16.37 -40.35
C ARG A 236 3.12 17.32 -39.26
N ARG A 237 2.93 18.60 -39.61
CA ARG A 237 2.40 19.61 -38.69
C ARG A 237 1.00 19.25 -38.19
N LEU A 238 0.11 18.83 -39.10
CA LEU A 238 -1.25 18.45 -38.75
C LEU A 238 -1.27 17.24 -37.80
N SER A 239 -0.40 16.25 -38.01
CA SER A 239 -0.28 15.08 -37.13
C SER A 239 0.08 15.45 -35.70
N VAL A 240 1.04 16.37 -35.51
CA VAL A 240 1.39 16.92 -34.18
C VAL A 240 0.22 17.67 -33.55
N LEU A 241 -0.53 18.47 -34.34
CA LEU A 241 -1.72 19.17 -33.85
C LEU A 241 -2.83 18.20 -33.42
N ARG A 242 -3.06 17.10 -34.15
CA ARG A 242 -4.06 16.09 -33.78
C ARG A 242 -3.68 15.32 -32.52
N ALA A 243 -2.40 14.96 -32.37
CA ALA A 243 -1.88 14.34 -31.14
C ALA A 243 -2.06 15.28 -29.93
N LYS A 244 -1.76 16.57 -30.09
CA LYS A 244 -2.04 17.59 -29.06
C LYS A 244 -3.52 17.73 -28.76
N ALA A 245 -4.40 17.71 -29.78
CA ALA A 245 -5.84 17.85 -29.59
C ALA A 245 -6.45 16.70 -28.76
N LEU A 246 -5.90 15.49 -28.87
CA LEU A 246 -6.24 14.37 -27.98
C LEU A 246 -5.84 14.66 -26.53
N LYS A 247 -4.60 15.12 -26.29
CA LYS A 247 -4.13 15.52 -24.96
C LYS A 247 -4.98 16.63 -24.35
N ASP A 248 -5.29 17.67 -25.13
CA ASP A 248 -6.08 18.81 -24.67
C ASP A 248 -7.52 18.40 -24.31
N ALA A 249 -8.04 17.31 -24.89
CA ALA A 249 -9.31 16.69 -24.51
C ALA A 249 -9.20 15.72 -23.31
N GLY A 250 -7.99 15.52 -22.77
CA GLY A 250 -7.71 14.68 -21.61
C GLY A 250 -7.28 13.25 -21.95
N TYR A 251 -6.83 12.98 -23.19
CA TYR A 251 -6.36 11.66 -23.63
C TYR A 251 -4.88 11.70 -24.00
N LYS A 252 -4.03 11.01 -23.24
CA LYS A 252 -2.60 10.89 -23.62
C LYS A 252 -2.45 9.93 -24.79
N VAL A 253 -1.49 10.20 -25.69
CA VAL A 253 -1.18 9.36 -26.86
C VAL A 253 0.23 8.82 -26.75
N PHE A 254 0.37 7.52 -26.54
CA PHE A 254 1.64 6.80 -26.58
C PHE A 254 1.99 6.51 -28.03
N VAL A 255 3.00 7.20 -28.55
CA VAL A 255 3.47 7.02 -29.93
C VAL A 255 4.55 5.96 -29.95
N VAL A 256 4.30 4.87 -30.68
CA VAL A 256 5.20 3.73 -30.87
C VAL A 256 5.66 3.71 -32.33
N GLY A 257 6.87 4.22 -32.57
CA GLY A 257 7.48 4.28 -33.89
C GLY A 257 8.23 3.00 -34.23
N PHE A 258 8.09 2.46 -35.45
CA PHE A 258 8.65 1.16 -35.79
C PHE A 258 9.43 1.12 -37.12
N GLY A 259 10.75 0.98 -37.04
CA GLY A 259 11.63 0.80 -38.20
C GLY A 259 13.09 1.19 -37.91
N SER A 260 14.04 0.33 -38.28
CA SER A 260 15.47 0.53 -38.00
C SER A 260 16.16 1.58 -38.87
N ASN A 261 15.54 1.91 -40.02
CA ASN A 261 16.03 2.92 -40.97
C ASN A 261 15.02 4.06 -41.18
N MET A 262 14.23 4.41 -40.16
CA MET A 262 13.26 5.49 -40.27
C MET A 262 13.96 6.83 -40.59
N PRO A 263 13.58 7.52 -41.68
CA PRO A 263 14.08 8.86 -41.99
C PRO A 263 13.94 9.81 -40.81
N ALA A 264 14.93 10.70 -40.63
CA ALA A 264 14.98 11.62 -39.50
C ALA A 264 13.70 12.48 -39.37
N HIS A 265 13.11 12.88 -40.50
CA HIS A 265 11.91 13.71 -40.50
C HIS A 265 10.65 12.98 -40.02
N GLU A 266 10.53 11.68 -40.26
CA GLU A 266 9.44 10.87 -39.71
C GLU A 266 9.67 10.63 -38.22
N LYS A 267 10.89 10.26 -37.85
CA LYS A 267 11.28 10.03 -36.46
C LYS A 267 11.02 11.25 -35.58
N TYR A 268 11.51 12.43 -35.97
CA TYR A 268 11.31 13.65 -35.18
C TYR A 268 9.84 14.05 -35.12
N THR A 269 9.06 13.79 -36.17
CA THR A 269 7.61 14.06 -36.15
C THR A 269 6.91 13.21 -35.10
N LEU A 270 7.20 11.90 -35.04
CA LEU A 270 6.64 11.00 -34.03
C LEU A 270 7.04 11.41 -32.60
N GLU A 271 8.28 11.86 -32.41
CA GLU A 271 8.78 12.37 -31.11
C GLU A 271 8.04 13.64 -30.69
N TRP A 272 7.84 14.60 -31.60
CA TRP A 272 7.04 15.80 -31.34
C TRP A 272 5.57 15.48 -31.08
N MET A 273 5.02 14.47 -31.77
CA MET A 273 3.67 13.97 -31.47
C MET A 273 3.60 13.44 -30.04
N ALA A 274 4.54 12.59 -29.61
CA ALA A 274 4.59 12.03 -28.26
C ALA A 274 4.69 13.13 -27.18
N TYR A 275 5.64 14.05 -27.35
CA TYR A 275 5.83 15.18 -26.43
C TYR A 275 4.55 16.02 -26.28
N HIS A 276 3.96 16.43 -27.41
CA HIS A 276 2.76 17.25 -27.39
C HIS A 276 1.49 16.47 -27.02
N ALA A 277 1.50 15.15 -27.12
CA ALA A 277 0.49 14.25 -26.57
C ALA A 277 0.65 13.98 -25.07
N GLY A 278 1.73 14.45 -24.45
CA GLY A 278 1.96 14.35 -23.01
C GLY A 278 2.52 13.01 -22.56
N THR A 279 3.30 12.35 -23.41
CA THR A 279 4.03 11.12 -23.09
C THR A 279 5.53 11.34 -23.11
N ASP A 280 6.23 10.55 -22.30
CA ASP A 280 7.69 10.53 -22.16
C ASP A 280 8.13 9.06 -22.15
N ASN A 281 9.21 8.71 -22.84
CA ASN A 281 9.67 7.33 -22.94
C ASN A 281 10.84 7.10 -21.96
N PRO A 282 10.61 6.43 -20.81
CA PRO A 282 11.64 6.26 -19.79
C PRO A 282 12.78 5.34 -20.21
N LEU A 283 12.67 4.64 -21.35
CA LEU A 283 13.70 3.74 -21.86
C LEU A 283 14.86 4.48 -22.55
N VAL A 284 14.67 5.77 -22.90
CA VAL A 284 15.64 6.54 -23.68
C VAL A 284 15.77 7.95 -23.09
N PRO A 285 16.99 8.46 -22.83
CA PRO A 285 17.17 9.83 -22.37
C PRO A 285 16.62 10.87 -23.34
N ASN A 286 15.99 11.92 -22.80
CA ASN A 286 15.50 13.03 -23.57
C ASN A 286 16.64 13.89 -24.14
N THR A 287 16.59 14.16 -25.45
CA THR A 287 17.53 15.08 -26.13
C THR A 287 16.79 16.05 -27.04
N GLY A 288 17.39 17.23 -27.25
CA GLY A 288 16.76 18.34 -27.98
C GLY A 288 16.11 19.37 -27.05
N SER A 289 15.66 20.49 -27.64
CA SER A 289 15.01 21.57 -26.90
C SER A 289 13.49 21.53 -27.15
N THR A 290 12.71 21.31 -26.10
CA THR A 290 11.24 21.26 -26.17
C THR A 290 10.61 22.59 -26.56
N SER A 291 11.32 23.70 -26.39
CA SER A 291 10.91 25.03 -26.86
C SER A 291 11.24 25.32 -28.33
N ALA A 292 11.95 24.41 -29.02
CA ALA A 292 12.37 24.64 -30.40
C ALA A 292 11.22 24.55 -31.42
N LEU A 293 10.12 23.88 -31.09
CA LEU A 293 8.91 23.84 -31.90
C LEU A 293 7.82 24.72 -31.28
N ASN A 294 7.38 25.74 -32.01
CA ASN A 294 6.33 26.65 -31.57
C ASN A 294 4.99 26.33 -32.26
N LEU A 295 4.15 25.50 -31.65
CA LEU A 295 2.85 25.15 -32.24
C LEU A 295 1.90 26.34 -32.46
N ALA A 296 2.06 27.45 -31.73
CA ALA A 296 1.23 28.64 -31.92
C ALA A 296 1.48 29.34 -33.27
N ALA A 297 2.60 29.02 -33.93
CA ALA A 297 2.90 29.51 -35.27
C ALA A 297 2.38 28.58 -36.38
N PHE A 298 1.70 27.46 -36.05
CA PHE A 298 1.03 26.62 -37.05
C PHE A 298 -0.33 27.21 -37.39
N SER A 299 -0.75 27.07 -38.65
CA SER A 299 -2.17 27.22 -39.00
C SER A 299 -2.98 26.17 -38.22
N PRO A 300 -4.18 26.51 -37.70
CA PRO A 300 -5.09 25.51 -37.11
C PRO A 300 -5.46 24.40 -38.09
N ASP A 301 -5.43 24.70 -39.39
CA ASP A 301 -5.52 23.74 -40.48
C ASP A 301 -4.38 23.99 -41.49
N PRO A 302 -3.24 23.28 -41.36
CA PRO A 302 -2.12 23.36 -42.30
C PRO A 302 -2.47 22.91 -43.72
N CYS A 303 -3.54 22.12 -43.91
CA CYS A 303 -3.95 21.65 -45.23
C CYS A 303 -4.73 22.73 -46.02
N ALA A 304 -5.54 23.54 -45.35
CA ALA A 304 -6.40 24.55 -45.99
C ALA A 304 -5.65 25.82 -46.42
N VAL A 305 -4.39 25.99 -46.01
CA VAL A 305 -3.58 27.16 -46.37
C VAL A 305 -2.85 26.96 -47.70
N ASN A 306 -2.91 27.95 -48.59
CA ASN A 306 -2.14 27.97 -49.83
C ASN A 306 -0.67 28.31 -49.53
N GLU A 307 0.06 27.27 -49.13
CA GLU A 307 1.36 27.36 -48.47
C GLU A 307 2.56 27.16 -49.41
N THR A 308 2.36 27.30 -50.74
CA THR A 308 3.49 27.27 -51.71
C THR A 308 4.58 28.30 -51.41
N GLN A 309 4.33 29.28 -50.53
CA GLN A 309 5.27 30.29 -50.05
C GLN A 309 6.08 29.90 -48.79
N LEU A 310 5.81 28.75 -48.15
CA LEU A 310 6.56 28.25 -46.99
C LEU A 310 7.35 26.97 -47.29
N THR A 311 7.38 26.49 -48.53
CA THR A 311 8.27 25.40 -48.94
C THR A 311 9.72 25.88 -48.86
N GLY A 312 10.47 25.32 -47.92
CA GLY A 312 11.87 25.57 -47.68
C GLY A 312 12.77 24.62 -48.47
N GLN A 313 13.86 24.17 -47.85
CA GLN A 313 14.79 23.24 -48.50
C GLN A 313 14.12 21.90 -48.78
N CYS A 314 14.42 21.35 -49.97
CA CYS A 314 14.07 19.98 -50.33
C CYS A 314 15.35 19.15 -50.44
N ASP A 315 15.29 17.89 -50.03
CA ASP A 315 16.40 16.96 -50.23
C ASP A 315 16.46 16.41 -51.68
N TRP A 316 17.50 15.61 -51.98
CA TRP A 316 17.72 15.04 -53.31
C TRP A 316 16.63 14.03 -53.74
N ASN A 317 15.79 13.57 -52.80
CA ASN A 317 14.67 12.66 -53.04
C ASN A 317 13.34 13.40 -53.20
N GLY A 318 13.34 14.75 -53.20
CA GLY A 318 12.14 15.57 -53.35
C GLY A 318 11.41 15.88 -52.03
N TYR A 319 11.97 15.51 -50.88
CA TYR A 319 11.33 15.77 -49.58
C TYR A 319 11.58 17.20 -49.13
N CYS A 320 10.53 18.03 -49.14
CA CYS A 320 10.60 19.41 -48.70
C CYS A 320 10.23 19.61 -47.22
N PHE A 321 10.89 20.58 -46.58
CA PHE A 321 10.60 21.09 -45.24
C PHE A 321 9.90 22.44 -45.30
N ALA A 322 9.19 22.83 -44.24
CA ALA A 322 8.77 24.22 -44.07
C ALA A 322 9.98 25.13 -43.85
N VAL A 323 9.93 26.38 -44.35
CA VAL A 323 11.00 27.40 -44.16
C VAL A 323 11.36 27.58 -42.68
N ASN A 324 10.38 27.52 -41.78
CA ASN A 324 10.55 27.63 -40.33
C ASN A 324 9.63 26.62 -39.62
N ASN A 325 10.00 26.18 -38.42
CA ASN A 325 9.07 25.52 -37.49
C ASN A 325 8.43 24.24 -38.09
N ASP A 326 9.26 23.36 -38.68
CA ASP A 326 8.88 22.04 -39.18
C ASP A 326 9.29 20.97 -38.16
N PRO A 327 8.35 20.15 -37.64
CA PRO A 327 8.70 19.10 -36.69
C PRO A 327 9.67 18.06 -37.28
N GLY A 328 9.71 17.88 -38.60
CA GLY A 328 10.61 16.96 -39.29
C GLY A 328 12.06 17.43 -39.39
N ASN A 329 12.38 18.70 -39.10
CA ASN A 329 13.76 19.21 -39.13
C ASN A 329 14.23 19.77 -37.77
N ILE A 330 13.46 19.56 -36.71
CA ILE A 330 13.79 20.01 -35.36
C ILE A 330 14.01 18.75 -34.50
N PRO A 331 15.27 18.36 -34.24
CA PRO A 331 15.56 17.14 -33.50
C PRO A 331 14.99 17.16 -32.09
N LEU A 332 14.24 16.12 -31.78
CA LEU A 332 13.77 15.76 -30.43
C LEU A 332 13.82 14.23 -30.34
N THR A 333 14.28 13.69 -29.23
CA THR A 333 14.25 12.23 -28.98
C THR A 333 13.93 11.93 -27.53
N GLY A 334 13.41 10.73 -27.26
CA GLY A 334 13.19 10.23 -25.90
C GLY A 334 11.74 10.32 -25.42
N TYR A 335 10.81 10.76 -26.28
CA TYR A 335 9.39 10.89 -25.93
C TYR A 335 8.54 9.78 -26.55
N ALA A 336 8.86 9.38 -27.79
CA ALA A 336 8.23 8.27 -28.49
C ALA A 336 8.94 6.93 -28.19
N PHE A 337 8.19 5.83 -28.24
CA PHE A 337 8.68 4.47 -28.05
C PHE A 337 9.15 3.90 -29.38
N MET A 338 10.40 4.20 -29.74
CA MET A 338 10.99 3.75 -31.00
C MET A 338 11.47 2.30 -30.91
N ALA A 339 11.15 1.50 -31.91
CA ALA A 339 11.54 0.09 -32.02
C ALA A 339 12.21 -0.21 -33.38
N ASN A 340 13.26 -1.01 -33.36
CA ASN A 340 14.02 -1.41 -34.54
C ASN A 340 13.76 -2.87 -34.96
N ASN A 341 13.15 -3.67 -34.08
CA ASN A 341 12.85 -5.09 -34.30
C ASN A 341 11.62 -5.48 -33.45
N GLY A 342 11.19 -6.74 -33.55
CA GLY A 342 10.00 -7.23 -32.87
C GLY A 342 10.14 -7.39 -31.36
N GLY A 343 11.36 -7.62 -30.86
CA GLY A 343 11.63 -7.63 -29.42
C GLY A 343 11.47 -6.23 -28.81
N GLU A 344 12.07 -5.22 -29.44
CA GLU A 344 11.95 -3.82 -29.03
C GLU A 344 10.51 -3.31 -29.10
N LEU A 345 9.74 -3.71 -30.12
CA LEU A 345 8.33 -3.31 -30.24
C LEU A 345 7.47 -3.88 -29.11
N GLN A 346 7.72 -5.14 -28.70
CA GLN A 346 7.06 -5.73 -27.54
C GLN A 346 7.41 -4.98 -26.25
N THR A 347 8.68 -4.63 -26.06
CA THR A 347 9.15 -3.86 -24.90
C THR A 347 8.51 -2.48 -24.87
N ALA A 348 8.45 -1.78 -26.01
CA ALA A 348 7.80 -0.49 -26.17
C ALA A 348 6.32 -0.53 -25.77
N LEU A 349 5.56 -1.51 -26.28
CA LEU A 349 4.14 -1.66 -25.96
C LEU A 349 3.89 -2.02 -24.49
N LYS A 350 4.73 -2.89 -23.91
CA LYS A 350 4.67 -3.22 -22.48
C LYS A 350 4.95 -2.01 -21.60
N GLN A 351 5.97 -1.22 -21.94
CA GLN A 351 6.29 0.00 -21.18
C GLN A 351 5.18 1.04 -21.29
N ALA A 352 4.63 1.27 -22.49
CA ALA A 352 3.49 2.16 -22.68
C ALA A 352 2.28 1.70 -21.83
N LEU A 353 2.01 0.39 -21.76
CA LEU A 353 0.92 -0.15 -20.96
C LEU A 353 1.18 -0.03 -19.45
N ASN A 354 2.42 -0.21 -18.98
CA ASN A 354 2.77 0.00 -17.57
C ASN A 354 2.50 1.46 -17.16
N LEU A 355 2.95 2.43 -17.96
CA LEU A 355 2.71 3.85 -17.72
C LEU A 355 1.21 4.20 -17.69
N ILE A 356 0.42 3.53 -18.53
CA ILE A 356 -1.05 3.64 -18.52
C ILE A 356 -1.63 3.14 -17.20
N ARG A 357 -1.18 1.98 -16.71
CA ARG A 357 -1.62 1.39 -15.45
C ARG A 357 -1.27 2.26 -14.25
N GLU A 358 -0.08 2.85 -14.23
CA GLU A 358 0.38 3.78 -13.16
C GLU A 358 -0.53 5.01 -13.02
N SER A 359 -0.95 5.59 -14.15
CA SER A 359 -1.77 6.81 -14.14
C SER A 359 -3.22 6.58 -13.65
N SER A 360 -3.68 5.33 -13.64
CA SER A 360 -5.05 4.93 -13.30
C SER A 360 -5.32 4.79 -11.79
N GLN A 361 -4.30 4.88 -10.93
CA GLN A 361 -4.47 4.67 -9.49
C GLN A 361 -4.79 5.97 -8.74
N SER A 362 -6.08 6.15 -8.46
CA SER A 362 -6.56 7.19 -7.56
C SER A 362 -7.49 6.59 -6.52
N PHE A 363 -7.19 6.87 -5.25
CA PHE A 363 -8.03 6.70 -4.05
C PHE A 363 -8.15 5.30 -3.43
N ALA A 364 -7.23 5.02 -2.50
CA ALA A 364 -7.59 4.65 -1.12
C ALA A 364 -6.37 4.94 -0.23
N THR A 365 -6.26 6.09 0.41
CA THR A 365 -5.16 6.26 1.38
C THR A 365 -5.52 5.62 2.71
N ALA A 366 -4.67 4.68 3.12
CA ALA A 366 -4.10 4.45 4.45
C ALA A 366 -4.98 4.67 5.69
N SER A 367 -4.97 3.69 6.60
CA SER A 367 -5.16 3.92 8.03
C SER A 367 -4.17 4.98 8.52
N ILE A 368 -4.57 6.26 8.54
CA ILE A 368 -3.71 7.35 8.99
C ILE A 368 -3.48 7.21 10.49
N ALA A 369 -2.27 6.82 10.87
CA ALA A 369 -1.82 6.91 12.24
C ALA A 369 -1.41 8.36 12.55
N SER A 370 -2.22 9.03 13.37
CA SER A 370 -1.91 10.35 13.88
C SER A 370 -1.29 10.28 15.27
N ALA A 371 -0.20 11.01 15.47
CA ALA A 371 0.37 11.23 16.80
C ALA A 371 0.16 12.68 17.20
N ARG A 372 -0.32 12.90 18.43
CA ARG A 372 -0.34 14.21 19.09
C ARG A 372 0.24 14.05 20.48
N ALA A 373 1.14 14.95 20.83
CA ALA A 373 1.72 14.95 22.16
C ALA A 373 0.95 15.90 23.08
N SER A 374 0.82 15.55 24.35
CA SER A 374 0.12 16.38 25.34
C SER A 374 0.87 17.68 25.68
N ASP A 375 2.14 17.77 25.30
CA ASP A 375 3.05 18.87 25.55
C ASP A 375 3.27 19.78 24.33
N GLU A 376 2.77 19.42 23.14
CA GLU A 376 2.88 20.25 21.94
C GLU A 376 1.58 20.26 21.10
N ASN A 377 1.22 21.43 20.55
CA ASN A 377 0.00 21.61 19.76
C ASN A 377 0.25 21.34 18.26
N TYR A 378 0.73 20.14 17.92
CA TYR A 378 1.01 19.71 16.55
C TYR A 378 0.36 18.37 16.23
N LEU A 379 0.12 18.13 14.94
CA LEU A 379 -0.36 16.86 14.39
C LEU A 379 0.72 16.28 13.46
N TYR A 380 1.03 14.99 13.61
CA TYR A 380 1.87 14.25 12.67
C TYR A 380 0.99 13.27 11.90
N GLU A 381 1.05 13.31 10.57
CA GLU A 381 0.18 12.56 9.67
C GLU A 381 1.02 11.76 8.66
N ALA A 382 0.85 10.44 8.67
CA ALA A 382 1.44 9.54 7.68
C ALA A 382 0.50 9.39 6.46
N SER A 383 1.05 9.44 5.25
CA SER A 383 0.33 9.19 3.99
C SER A 383 1.27 8.59 2.95
N PHE A 384 0.75 8.00 1.88
CA PHE A 384 1.57 7.45 0.79
C PHE A 384 0.83 7.46 -0.54
N GLN A 385 1.58 7.28 -1.62
CA GLN A 385 1.05 7.21 -2.99
C GLN A 385 1.26 5.77 -3.52
N PRO A 386 0.19 4.96 -3.61
CA PRO A 386 0.31 3.59 -4.09
C PRO A 386 0.60 3.56 -5.59
N VAL A 387 1.51 2.68 -5.99
CA VAL A 387 1.81 2.36 -7.39
C VAL A 387 1.77 0.85 -7.52
N GLY A 388 0.70 0.32 -8.12
CA GLY A 388 0.44 -1.13 -8.19
C GLY A 388 1.53 -1.98 -8.87
N THR A 389 2.46 -1.35 -9.57
CA THR A 389 3.61 -1.97 -10.26
C THR A 389 4.96 -1.60 -9.64
N ASP A 390 4.98 -1.07 -8.42
CA ASP A 390 6.22 -0.72 -7.72
C ASP A 390 6.35 -1.49 -6.37
N PRO A 391 7.51 -2.09 -6.08
CA PRO A 391 7.77 -2.80 -4.84
C PRO A 391 7.89 -1.85 -3.65
N MET A 392 8.08 -0.54 -3.88
CA MET A 392 8.13 0.49 -2.83
C MET A 392 7.20 1.65 -3.21
N TRP A 393 6.25 1.98 -2.34
CA TRP A 393 5.41 3.16 -2.51
C TRP A 393 6.05 4.38 -1.86
N THR A 394 5.79 5.57 -2.43
CA THR A 394 6.33 6.82 -1.88
C THR A 394 5.56 7.19 -0.62
N GLY A 395 6.26 7.22 0.51
CA GLY A 395 5.67 7.60 1.80
C GLY A 395 5.99 9.03 2.22
N HIS A 396 5.07 9.61 2.97
CA HIS A 396 5.14 10.95 3.55
C HIS A 396 4.84 10.89 5.04
N LEU A 397 5.50 11.74 5.81
CA LEU A 397 5.15 12.03 7.20
C LEU A 397 5.16 13.54 7.36
N THR A 398 3.96 14.12 7.46
CA THR A 398 3.78 15.58 7.48
C THR A 398 3.46 16.07 8.88
N LYS A 399 4.11 17.15 9.30
CA LYS A 399 3.78 17.87 10.54
C LYS A 399 2.89 19.06 10.21
N TYR A 400 1.75 19.17 10.88
CA TYR A 400 0.83 20.30 10.77
C TYR A 400 0.77 21.11 12.06
N ALA A 401 0.59 22.43 11.92
CA ALA A 401 0.19 23.29 13.02
C ALA A 401 -1.25 23.01 13.45
N LEU A 402 -1.58 23.22 14.73
CA LEU A 402 -2.96 23.29 15.20
C LEU A 402 -3.27 24.73 15.63
N ASN A 403 -4.35 25.28 15.08
CA ASN A 403 -4.84 26.61 15.41
C ASN A 403 -5.44 26.64 16.82
N ALA A 404 -5.60 27.83 17.40
CA ALA A 404 -6.15 27.99 18.75
C ALA A 404 -7.60 27.47 18.90
N ASP A 405 -8.35 27.47 17.81
CA ASP A 405 -9.72 26.93 17.72
C ASP A 405 -9.77 25.40 17.52
N GLY A 406 -8.60 24.74 17.51
CA GLY A 406 -8.45 23.30 17.32
C GLY A 406 -8.51 22.84 15.86
N THR A 407 -8.62 23.73 14.87
CA THR A 407 -8.53 23.35 13.45
C THR A 407 -7.10 23.03 13.03
N VAL A 408 -6.94 22.18 12.00
CA VAL A 408 -5.62 21.87 11.43
C VAL A 408 -5.17 23.04 10.55
N GLY A 409 -3.99 23.58 10.83
CA GLY A 409 -3.36 24.67 10.10
C GLY A 409 -2.42 24.18 8.99
N ALA A 410 -1.48 25.04 8.59
CA ALA A 410 -0.54 24.73 7.52
C ALA A 410 0.41 23.56 7.86
N ALA A 411 0.81 22.82 6.82
CA ALA A 411 1.94 21.91 6.88
C ALA A 411 3.23 22.69 7.16
N LEU A 412 4.01 22.24 8.12
CA LEU A 412 5.27 22.84 8.54
C LEU A 412 6.47 22.18 7.83
N TRP A 413 6.41 20.86 7.66
CA TRP A 413 7.38 20.07 6.89
C TRP A 413 6.79 18.71 6.52
N ASP A 414 7.36 18.09 5.48
CA ASP A 414 7.14 16.69 5.08
C ASP A 414 8.48 15.94 5.09
N ALA A 415 8.57 14.86 5.86
CA ALA A 415 9.80 14.08 5.99
C ALA A 415 10.21 13.43 4.66
N GLY A 416 9.27 13.05 3.80
CA GLY A 416 9.57 12.50 2.47
C GLY A 416 10.32 13.51 1.61
N ALA A 417 9.80 14.75 1.53
CA ALA A 417 10.46 15.85 0.85
C ALA A 417 11.84 16.21 1.45
N VAL A 418 11.96 16.23 2.78
CA VAL A 418 13.24 16.51 3.46
C VAL A 418 14.27 15.42 3.13
N LEU A 419 13.90 14.14 3.27
CA LEU A 419 14.75 13.00 2.95
C LEU A 419 15.15 12.95 1.48
N LYS A 420 14.27 13.37 0.56
CA LYS A 420 14.59 13.48 -0.86
C LYS A 420 15.82 14.35 -1.10
N THR A 421 15.94 15.45 -0.36
CA THR A 421 17.08 16.39 -0.48
C THR A 421 18.32 15.98 0.31
N ALA A 422 18.19 15.10 1.29
CA ALA A 422 19.31 14.64 2.11
C ALA A 422 20.34 13.85 1.26
N THR A 423 21.62 14.15 1.44
CA THR A 423 22.69 13.39 0.76
C THR A 423 22.87 12.04 1.43
N ALA A 424 23.20 11.01 0.67
CA ALA A 424 23.48 9.68 1.23
C ALA A 424 24.52 9.71 2.35
N ALA A 425 25.56 10.56 2.25
CA ALA A 425 26.60 10.69 3.27
C ALA A 425 26.10 11.31 4.59
N SER A 426 25.05 12.14 4.55
CA SER A 426 24.46 12.76 5.74
C SER A 426 23.53 11.84 6.54
N ARG A 427 23.14 10.69 5.95
CA ARG A 427 22.20 9.75 6.56
C ARG A 427 22.90 8.74 7.47
N ASN A 428 22.40 8.62 8.69
CA ASN A 428 22.89 7.71 9.72
C ASN A 428 22.01 6.45 9.78
N ILE A 429 22.29 5.50 8.88
CA ILE A 429 21.53 4.25 8.76
C ILE A 429 22.29 3.13 9.48
N PHE A 430 21.61 2.40 10.36
CA PHE A 430 22.22 1.37 11.20
C PHE A 430 21.51 0.03 11.10
N THR A 431 22.24 -1.06 11.35
CA THR A 431 21.68 -2.41 11.52
C THR A 431 22.45 -3.17 12.61
N TYR A 432 21.85 -4.24 13.15
CA TYR A 432 22.47 -5.06 14.18
C TYR A 432 23.12 -6.31 13.57
N LYS A 433 24.42 -6.50 13.81
CA LYS A 433 25.20 -7.66 13.35
C LYS A 433 25.84 -8.44 14.51
N GLY A 434 25.17 -8.48 15.66
CA GLY A 434 25.63 -9.23 16.83
C GLY A 434 26.44 -8.44 17.87
N SER A 435 26.66 -7.14 17.66
CA SER A 435 27.43 -6.30 18.59
C SER A 435 26.85 -4.89 18.74
N ASN A 436 27.24 -4.23 19.83
CA ASN A 436 27.10 -2.79 20.03
C ASN A 436 28.52 -2.14 19.97
N PRO A 437 28.68 -0.92 19.42
CA PRO A 437 27.65 -0.10 18.80
C PRO A 437 27.09 -0.74 17.52
N LEU A 438 25.89 -0.30 17.10
CA LEU A 438 25.27 -0.78 15.87
C LEU A 438 26.18 -0.56 14.65
N THR A 439 26.05 -1.43 13.66
CA THR A 439 26.84 -1.35 12.43
C THR A 439 26.22 -0.34 11.47
N ALA A 440 27.01 0.63 10.99
CA ALA A 440 26.55 1.56 9.97
C ALA A 440 26.32 0.84 8.63
N PHE A 441 25.20 1.11 7.95
CA PHE A 441 24.83 0.50 6.68
C PHE A 441 25.56 1.18 5.51
N THR A 442 26.74 0.66 5.19
CA THR A 442 27.62 1.13 4.11
C THR A 442 28.23 -0.05 3.36
N THR A 443 28.74 0.17 2.16
CA THR A 443 29.45 -0.87 1.38
C THR A 443 30.72 -1.36 2.08
N ALA A 444 31.27 -0.62 3.04
CA ALA A 444 32.39 -1.08 3.86
C ALA A 444 31.98 -2.13 4.92
N ASN A 445 30.73 -2.07 5.39
CA ASN A 445 30.27 -2.85 6.55
C ASN A 445 29.25 -3.96 6.18
N ILE A 446 28.59 -3.81 5.03
CA ILE A 446 27.58 -4.73 4.52
C ILE A 446 28.20 -5.62 3.44
N SER A 447 28.17 -6.93 3.69
CA SER A 447 28.68 -7.96 2.77
C SER A 447 27.58 -8.45 1.83
N THR A 448 27.98 -9.17 0.77
CA THR A 448 27.05 -9.82 -0.16
C THR A 448 26.13 -10.83 0.54
N ALA A 449 26.68 -11.56 1.53
CA ALA A 449 25.93 -12.55 2.31
C ALA A 449 24.84 -11.91 3.18
N ASP A 450 25.08 -10.72 3.74
CA ASP A 450 24.08 -9.99 4.54
C ASP A 450 22.82 -9.65 3.72
N LEU A 451 22.99 -9.39 2.43
CA LEU A 451 21.90 -9.04 1.50
C LEU A 451 21.37 -10.25 0.72
N GLY A 452 21.99 -11.42 0.88
CA GLY A 452 21.59 -12.62 0.14
C GLY A 452 21.82 -12.55 -1.36
N VAL A 453 22.90 -11.87 -1.76
CA VAL A 453 23.34 -11.73 -3.15
C VAL A 453 24.73 -12.36 -3.32
N THR A 454 25.15 -12.58 -4.57
CA THR A 454 26.42 -13.28 -4.83
C THR A 454 27.55 -12.35 -5.27
N THR A 455 27.22 -11.18 -5.83
CA THR A 455 28.21 -10.25 -6.38
C THR A 455 28.33 -8.96 -5.58
N THR A 456 29.52 -8.35 -5.58
CA THR A 456 29.73 -7.04 -4.95
C THR A 456 28.98 -5.92 -5.67
N GLY A 457 28.73 -6.06 -6.98
CA GLY A 457 27.95 -5.10 -7.76
C GLY A 457 26.49 -5.03 -7.31
N GLU A 458 25.82 -6.19 -7.14
CA GLU A 458 24.46 -6.23 -6.59
C GLU A 458 24.39 -5.65 -5.17
N ARG A 459 25.42 -5.95 -4.35
CA ARG A 459 25.53 -5.40 -3.00
C ARG A 459 25.65 -3.87 -3.04
N ASP A 460 26.50 -3.33 -3.90
CA ASP A 460 26.68 -1.88 -4.06
C ASP A 460 25.40 -1.22 -4.57
N ASP A 461 24.69 -1.85 -5.52
CA ASP A 461 23.40 -1.38 -6.03
C ASP A 461 22.33 -1.28 -4.92
N ILE A 462 22.20 -2.32 -4.09
CA ILE A 462 21.22 -2.33 -2.99
C ILE A 462 21.60 -1.30 -1.92
N VAL A 463 22.87 -1.26 -1.50
CA VAL A 463 23.32 -0.32 -0.48
C VAL A 463 23.16 1.12 -0.96
N GLY A 464 23.56 1.40 -2.21
CA GLY A 464 23.40 2.71 -2.82
C GLY A 464 21.93 3.12 -2.95
N TYR A 465 21.04 2.19 -3.33
CA TYR A 465 19.61 2.46 -3.43
C TYR A 465 19.00 2.90 -2.09
N VAL A 466 19.24 2.12 -1.03
CA VAL A 466 18.68 2.35 0.32
C VAL A 466 19.27 3.60 0.98
N ARG A 467 20.56 3.87 0.77
CA ARG A 467 21.20 5.12 1.21
C ARG A 467 20.67 6.34 0.44
N GLY A 468 20.16 6.12 -0.77
CA GLY A 468 19.69 7.17 -1.67
C GLY A 468 20.84 7.91 -2.34
N GLU A 469 21.80 7.15 -2.85
CA GLU A 469 22.86 7.65 -3.71
C GLU A 469 22.31 7.83 -5.12
N SER A 470 22.49 9.01 -5.73
CA SER A 470 21.85 9.38 -7.00
C SER A 470 22.23 8.48 -8.18
N ALA A 471 23.34 7.75 -8.10
CA ALA A 471 23.75 6.78 -9.11
C ALA A 471 22.91 5.48 -9.08
N PHE A 472 22.26 5.19 -7.95
CA PHE A 472 21.54 3.93 -7.70
C PHE A 472 20.06 4.15 -7.43
N ASN A 473 19.68 5.27 -6.81
CA ASN A 473 18.29 5.69 -6.57
C ASN A 473 18.03 6.97 -7.37
N ILE A 474 17.49 6.81 -8.59
CA ILE A 474 17.37 7.90 -9.58
C ILE A 474 16.36 8.97 -9.13
N GLU A 475 15.24 8.56 -8.54
CA GLU A 475 14.22 9.48 -8.03
C GLU A 475 14.65 10.19 -6.74
N ASN A 476 15.68 9.64 -6.10
CA ASN A 476 16.28 10.10 -4.86
C ASN A 476 15.27 10.11 -3.69
N TRP A 477 14.15 9.39 -3.80
CA TRP A 477 13.15 9.23 -2.72
C TRP A 477 13.59 8.13 -1.76
N LYS A 478 13.53 8.41 -0.46
CA LYS A 478 14.16 7.56 0.58
C LYS A 478 13.24 7.20 1.74
N LEU A 479 11.94 7.52 1.63
CA LEU A 479 10.93 7.21 2.63
C LEU A 479 9.86 6.32 1.99
N GLY A 480 9.77 5.07 2.44
CA GLY A 480 8.72 4.15 2.02
C GLY A 480 7.38 4.50 2.66
N ASP A 481 6.31 3.88 2.17
CA ASP A 481 5.00 4.03 2.76
C ASP A 481 4.97 3.61 4.24
N ILE A 482 4.36 4.47 5.05
CA ILE A 482 4.06 4.21 6.47
C ILE A 482 2.60 3.77 6.50
N PHE A 483 2.37 2.46 6.52
CA PHE A 483 1.03 1.90 6.35
C PHE A 483 0.37 1.49 7.67
N ARG A 484 0.76 0.35 8.28
CA ARG A 484 0.23 -0.05 9.60
C ARG A 484 1.12 0.37 10.77
N SER A 485 2.33 0.85 10.48
CA SER A 485 3.18 1.47 11.50
C SER A 485 2.59 2.80 11.94
N SER A 486 2.47 2.99 13.26
CA SER A 486 1.96 4.24 13.83
C SER A 486 3.11 5.14 14.27
N PRO A 487 3.24 6.37 13.75
CA PRO A 487 4.24 7.31 14.22
C PRO A 487 4.12 7.54 15.73
N VAL A 488 5.26 7.61 16.44
CA VAL A 488 5.29 7.89 17.88
C VAL A 488 6.23 9.06 18.14
N THR A 489 5.75 10.11 18.81
CA THR A 489 6.61 11.20 19.24
C THR A 489 7.35 10.83 20.52
N VAL A 490 8.67 11.03 20.53
CA VAL A 490 9.54 10.82 21.70
C VAL A 490 9.99 12.18 22.23
N GLY A 491 9.22 12.70 23.17
CA GLY A 491 9.50 13.94 23.89
C GLY A 491 10.19 13.72 25.23
N THR A 492 10.27 14.81 26.00
CA THR A 492 10.74 14.78 27.40
C THR A 492 9.94 13.74 28.18
N PRO A 493 10.56 12.93 29.06
CA PRO A 493 9.82 12.01 29.92
C PRO A 493 8.66 12.72 30.62
N THR A 494 7.48 12.09 30.58
CA THR A 494 6.23 12.76 30.90
C THR A 494 6.18 13.25 32.36
N PRO A 495 5.75 14.51 32.62
CA PRO A 495 5.58 15.00 33.98
C PRO A 495 4.33 14.41 34.68
N TYR A 496 3.48 13.71 33.93
CA TYR A 496 2.26 13.08 34.45
C TYR A 496 2.51 11.71 35.11
N PHE A 497 3.68 11.12 34.89
CA PHE A 497 4.11 9.94 35.60
C PHE A 497 4.91 10.34 36.84
N ARG A 498 4.58 9.71 37.97
CA ARG A 498 5.35 9.79 39.22
C ARG A 498 5.64 8.38 39.68
N ASP A 499 6.90 8.09 39.95
CA ASP A 499 7.29 6.79 40.49
C ASP A 499 7.13 6.78 42.01
N ASN A 500 5.90 6.58 42.48
CA ASN A 500 5.58 6.55 43.92
C ASN A 500 6.22 5.35 44.66
N LEU A 501 6.88 4.44 43.93
CA LEU A 501 7.59 3.29 44.50
C LEU A 501 9.05 3.63 44.84
N ASP A 502 9.61 4.70 44.27
CA ASP A 502 10.93 5.20 44.65
C ASP A 502 10.78 6.09 45.90
N PRO A 503 11.39 5.74 47.05
CA PRO A 503 11.29 6.55 48.26
C PRO A 503 12.05 7.88 48.16
N ARG A 504 12.86 8.11 47.10
CA ARG A 504 13.58 9.37 46.90
C ARG A 504 12.66 10.52 46.51
N ASN A 505 13.02 11.74 46.91
CA ASN A 505 12.36 12.97 46.48
C ASN A 505 13.41 14.08 46.22
N PRO A 506 13.65 14.50 44.96
CA PRO A 506 13.05 13.98 43.72
C PRO A 506 13.35 12.49 43.48
N THR A 507 12.45 11.80 42.80
CA THR A 507 12.64 10.37 42.44
C THR A 507 13.73 10.22 41.36
N ALA A 508 14.25 9.00 41.18
CA ALA A 508 15.13 8.65 40.06
C ALA A 508 14.53 9.00 38.71
N TYR A 509 13.22 8.85 38.57
CA TYR A 509 12.49 9.22 37.37
C TYR A 509 12.47 10.74 37.16
N ASP A 510 12.28 11.54 38.22
CA ASP A 510 12.33 13.00 38.15
C ASP A 510 13.73 13.49 37.72
N ASP A 511 14.78 12.87 38.25
CA ASP A 511 16.16 13.11 37.82
C ASP A 511 16.35 12.70 36.34
N PHE A 512 15.82 11.54 35.94
CA PHE A 512 15.89 11.03 34.57
C PHE A 512 15.20 11.97 33.58
N ARG A 513 14.03 12.49 33.93
CA ARG A 513 13.33 13.51 33.16
C ARG A 513 14.16 14.77 32.99
N THR A 514 14.79 15.23 34.07
CA THR A 514 15.64 16.44 34.06
C THR A 514 16.91 16.25 33.23
N ALA A 515 17.51 15.05 33.27
CA ALA A 515 18.68 14.71 32.46
C ALA A 515 18.35 14.52 30.96
N ASN A 516 17.10 14.18 30.63
CA ASN A 516 16.65 13.84 29.27
C ASN A 516 15.59 14.80 28.73
N VAL A 517 15.82 16.11 28.87
CA VAL A 517 14.93 17.12 28.26
C VAL A 517 15.00 17.02 26.74
N ARG A 518 13.87 16.70 26.12
CA ARG A 518 13.69 16.56 24.66
C ARG A 518 12.51 17.42 24.21
N THR A 519 12.80 18.59 23.68
CA THR A 519 11.80 19.54 23.18
C THR A 519 12.04 19.80 21.71
N THR A 520 11.04 20.32 20.99
CA THR A 520 11.27 20.80 19.63
C THR A 520 12.35 21.90 19.62
N ALA A 521 12.32 22.80 20.61
CA ALA A 521 13.23 23.96 20.70
C ALA A 521 14.71 23.58 20.91
N ASN A 522 14.99 22.51 21.67
CA ASN A 522 16.36 22.03 21.86
C ASN A 522 16.83 21.00 20.82
N GLY A 523 15.99 20.71 19.81
CA GLY A 523 16.32 19.81 18.70
C GLY A 523 16.43 18.32 19.08
N LYS A 524 16.09 17.92 20.31
CA LYS A 524 16.19 16.52 20.77
C LYS A 524 14.87 15.75 20.74
N ARG A 525 13.75 16.40 20.43
CA ARG A 525 12.46 15.70 20.25
C ARG A 525 12.41 15.08 18.86
N ILE A 526 12.10 13.78 18.80
CA ILE A 526 11.96 13.02 17.55
C ILE A 526 10.55 12.45 17.37
N VAL A 527 10.18 12.14 16.14
CA VAL A 527 9.07 11.24 15.78
C VAL A 527 9.67 10.01 15.13
N VAL A 528 9.24 8.82 15.56
CA VAL A 528 9.69 7.54 15.02
C VAL A 528 8.57 6.86 14.25
N ALA A 529 8.88 6.29 13.07
CA ALA A 529 7.92 5.57 12.24
C ALA A 529 8.61 4.46 11.44
N GLY A 530 7.97 3.29 11.35
CA GLY A 530 8.39 2.20 10.48
C GLY A 530 7.85 2.42 9.07
N ALA A 531 8.67 2.14 8.07
CA ALA A 531 8.33 2.29 6.67
C ALA A 531 8.73 1.07 5.84
N ASN A 532 8.04 0.91 4.71
CA ASN A 532 8.19 -0.24 3.80
C ASN A 532 9.39 -0.13 2.84
N ASP A 533 10.30 0.82 3.08
CA ASP A 533 11.65 0.88 2.51
C ASP A 533 12.68 0.09 3.34
N GLY A 534 12.22 -0.64 4.36
CA GLY A 534 13.08 -1.49 5.21
C GLY A 534 13.53 -0.84 6.51
N GLN A 535 13.11 0.40 6.78
CA GLN A 535 13.69 1.23 7.83
C GLN A 535 12.67 1.64 8.89
N LEU A 536 13.11 1.66 10.15
CA LEU A 536 12.55 2.48 11.21
C LEU A 536 13.28 3.83 11.17
N HIS A 537 12.57 4.92 10.88
CA HIS A 537 13.15 6.26 10.84
C HIS A 537 12.93 7.01 12.15
N ALA A 538 13.93 7.77 12.60
CA ALA A 538 13.82 8.76 13.66
C ALA A 538 14.06 10.17 13.10
N LEU A 539 13.00 10.97 13.09
CA LEU A 539 12.96 12.27 12.43
C LEU A 539 12.83 13.38 13.48
N ARG A 540 13.66 14.41 13.39
CA ARG A 540 13.61 15.54 14.33
C ARG A 540 12.32 16.33 14.11
N THR A 541 11.64 16.64 15.21
CA THR A 541 10.34 17.30 15.14
C THR A 541 10.39 18.78 14.71
N SER A 542 11.55 19.44 14.80
CA SER A 542 11.71 20.85 14.43
C SER A 542 11.69 21.08 12.93
N ASP A 543 12.28 20.18 12.15
CA ASP A 543 12.58 20.38 10.72
C ASP A 543 12.32 19.14 9.86
N GLY A 544 11.95 18.00 10.44
CA GLY A 544 11.74 16.75 9.72
C GLY A 544 13.03 16.04 9.31
N ALA A 545 14.22 16.52 9.72
CA ALA A 545 15.48 15.90 9.35
C ALA A 545 15.68 14.55 10.04
N GLU A 546 16.13 13.55 9.29
CA GLU A 546 16.48 12.23 9.84
C GLU A 546 17.72 12.32 10.73
N VAL A 547 17.58 11.85 11.97
CA VAL A 547 18.66 11.79 12.96
C VAL A 547 19.40 10.47 12.83
N TRP A 548 18.64 9.38 12.75
CA TRP A 548 19.10 8.02 12.49
C TRP A 548 17.96 7.18 11.92
N SER A 549 18.31 6.08 11.27
CA SER A 549 17.38 5.01 10.92
C SER A 549 17.95 3.63 11.28
N PHE A 550 17.07 2.65 11.45
CA PHE A 550 17.42 1.29 11.82
C PHE A 550 16.79 0.29 10.85
N ILE A 551 17.60 -0.60 10.29
CA ILE A 551 17.16 -1.73 9.47
C ILE A 551 17.22 -3.01 10.32
N PRO A 552 16.08 -3.68 10.60
CA PRO A 552 16.08 -4.97 11.25
C PRO A 552 16.97 -6.00 10.52
N PRO A 553 17.74 -6.84 11.23
CA PRO A 553 18.76 -7.69 10.59
C PRO A 553 18.21 -8.66 9.54
N ASN A 554 17.01 -9.20 9.77
CA ASN A 554 16.33 -10.11 8.86
C ASN A 554 15.85 -9.42 7.57
N PHE A 555 15.64 -8.11 7.60
CA PHE A 555 15.28 -7.33 6.42
C PHE A 555 16.45 -6.99 5.51
N LEU A 556 17.71 -7.08 5.96
CA LEU A 556 18.88 -6.90 5.09
C LEU A 556 18.80 -7.79 3.85
N HIS A 557 18.45 -9.07 4.04
CA HIS A 557 18.32 -10.05 2.96
C HIS A 557 17.12 -9.78 2.03
N LYS A 558 16.15 -8.99 2.50
CA LYS A 558 14.92 -8.65 1.78
C LYS A 558 15.06 -7.35 0.96
N LEU A 559 16.02 -6.47 1.28
CA LEU A 559 16.24 -5.19 0.59
C LEU A 559 16.44 -5.33 -0.93
N LYS A 560 16.96 -6.47 -1.40
CA LYS A 560 17.07 -6.80 -2.83
C LYS A 560 15.73 -6.81 -3.58
N ASN A 561 14.61 -6.97 -2.88
CA ASN A 561 13.28 -6.99 -3.47
C ASN A 561 12.72 -5.59 -3.75
N ILE A 562 13.34 -4.53 -3.19
CA ILE A 562 12.95 -3.13 -3.42
C ILE A 562 14.04 -2.32 -4.10
N ALA A 563 15.30 -2.77 -4.13
CA ALA A 563 16.36 -2.03 -4.80
C ALA A 563 16.22 -2.16 -6.32
N HIS A 564 16.11 -1.03 -7.01
CA HIS A 564 16.00 -0.98 -8.46
C HIS A 564 16.41 0.38 -9.01
N LYS A 565 16.65 0.44 -10.33
CA LYS A 565 17.14 1.64 -11.01
C LYS A 565 16.09 2.31 -11.91
N VAL A 566 14.92 1.70 -12.09
CA VAL A 566 13.86 2.17 -13.01
C VAL A 566 12.51 2.07 -12.33
N HIS A 567 11.78 3.19 -12.24
CA HIS A 567 10.45 3.25 -11.67
C HIS A 567 9.37 3.44 -12.76
N PRO A 568 8.23 2.74 -12.61
CA PRO A 568 8.05 1.58 -11.74
C PRO A 568 8.73 0.33 -12.33
N THR A 569 8.85 -0.72 -11.52
CA THR A 569 9.57 -1.94 -11.91
C THR A 569 8.69 -3.02 -12.55
N GLY A 570 7.36 -2.91 -12.43
CA GLY A 570 6.44 -4.01 -12.72
C GLY A 570 6.32 -5.05 -11.59
N LEU A 571 7.04 -4.88 -10.48
CA LEU A 571 7.01 -5.80 -9.33
C LEU A 571 5.95 -5.40 -8.32
N SER A 572 5.46 -6.37 -7.53
CA SER A 572 4.48 -6.13 -6.48
C SER A 572 5.10 -5.47 -5.25
N HIS A 573 4.28 -4.66 -4.58
CA HIS A 573 4.62 -4.01 -3.31
C HIS A 573 5.20 -4.98 -2.28
N GLN A 574 6.23 -4.51 -1.57
CA GLN A 574 6.91 -5.27 -0.51
C GLN A 574 6.68 -4.60 0.85
N TYR A 575 6.09 -5.34 1.79
CA TYR A 575 6.00 -4.89 3.18
C TYR A 575 7.34 -5.06 3.89
N PHE A 576 7.77 -4.11 4.70
CA PHE A 576 8.92 -4.23 5.61
C PHE A 576 8.51 -3.86 7.03
N VAL A 577 8.87 -2.65 7.50
CA VAL A 577 8.63 -2.25 8.88
C VAL A 577 7.19 -1.74 9.01
N ASP A 578 6.25 -2.68 8.91
CA ASP A 578 4.80 -2.41 8.83
C ASP A 578 4.11 -2.57 10.20
N GLY A 579 4.82 -2.98 11.25
CA GLY A 579 4.21 -3.22 12.56
C GLY A 579 4.11 -1.99 13.46
N PRO A 580 3.34 -2.09 14.56
CA PRO A 580 3.22 -1.03 15.56
C PRO A 580 4.54 -0.80 16.34
N ILE A 581 4.74 0.44 16.78
CA ILE A 581 5.88 0.85 17.61
C ILE A 581 5.39 1.15 19.04
N SER A 582 6.16 0.70 20.02
CA SER A 582 6.02 1.07 21.42
C SER A 582 7.24 1.84 21.88
N VAL A 583 7.03 2.93 22.61
CA VAL A 583 8.09 3.68 23.28
C VAL A 583 7.65 3.94 24.70
N ALA A 584 8.51 3.66 25.67
CA ALA A 584 8.25 3.90 27.08
C ALA A 584 9.53 4.21 27.84
N GLU A 585 9.39 5.00 28.90
CA GLU A 585 10.40 5.16 29.92
C GLU A 585 10.25 4.02 30.94
N VAL A 586 11.27 3.18 31.04
CA VAL A 586 11.24 1.92 31.79
C VAL A 586 12.41 1.87 32.77
N TRP A 587 12.18 1.25 33.92
CA TRP A 587 13.21 1.03 34.91
C TRP A 587 13.69 -0.43 34.84
N LEU A 588 14.94 -0.61 34.43
CA LEU A 588 15.56 -1.91 34.15
C LEU A 588 16.83 -2.06 35.01
N PRO A 589 16.70 -2.42 36.30
CA PRO A 589 17.84 -2.59 37.18
C PRO A 589 18.68 -3.81 36.77
N SER A 590 20.01 -3.71 36.91
CA SER A 590 20.91 -4.85 36.65
C SER A 590 20.80 -5.96 37.70
N VAL A 591 20.30 -5.62 38.90
CA VAL A 591 19.96 -6.55 39.97
C VAL A 591 18.58 -6.16 40.51
N PRO A 592 17.57 -7.05 40.51
CA PRO A 592 16.25 -6.74 41.07
C PRO A 592 16.40 -6.33 42.55
N PRO A 593 15.71 -5.27 43.03
CA PRO A 593 15.79 -4.92 44.43
C PRO A 593 15.22 -6.05 45.28
N VAL A 594 15.87 -6.32 46.40
CA VAL A 594 15.48 -7.38 47.34
C VAL A 594 14.20 -7.02 48.13
N VAL A 595 13.70 -5.77 48.02
CA VAL A 595 12.50 -5.30 48.73
C VAL A 595 11.71 -4.25 47.92
N PRO A 596 10.37 -4.24 48.01
CA PRO A 596 9.54 -3.12 47.52
C PRO A 596 9.95 -1.82 48.23
N GLY A 597 10.12 -0.72 47.47
CA GLY A 597 10.55 0.57 48.04
C GLY A 597 12.07 0.75 48.16
N GLY A 598 12.87 -0.06 47.46
CA GLY A 598 14.31 0.18 47.32
C GLY A 598 14.60 1.47 46.55
N VAL A 599 15.68 2.17 46.91
CA VAL A 599 16.16 3.36 46.20
C VAL A 599 16.54 2.97 44.76
N LYS A 600 15.90 3.59 43.78
CA LYS A 600 16.20 3.39 42.35
C LYS A 600 17.33 4.30 41.89
N LEU A 601 18.11 3.88 40.90
CA LEU A 601 19.21 4.66 40.33
C LEU A 601 18.81 5.30 38.99
N LEU A 602 19.36 6.50 38.74
CA LEU A 602 19.18 7.20 37.46
C LEU A 602 19.64 6.35 36.26
N SER A 603 20.74 5.62 36.41
CA SER A 603 21.33 4.78 35.35
C SER A 603 20.49 3.56 34.94
N GLU A 604 19.48 3.22 35.75
CA GLU A 604 18.58 2.07 35.51
C GLU A 604 17.36 2.48 34.68
N TRP A 605 17.06 3.77 34.60
CA TRP A 605 16.00 4.30 33.74
C TRP A 605 16.47 4.40 32.29
N ARG A 606 15.57 4.05 31.37
CA ARG A 606 15.82 4.01 29.93
C ARG A 606 14.59 4.51 29.18
N THR A 607 14.78 5.13 28.01
CA THR A 607 13.72 5.24 27.02
C THR A 607 13.86 4.08 26.04
N LEU A 608 13.00 3.07 26.20
CA LEU A 608 13.02 1.85 25.40
C LEU A 608 12.01 1.98 24.25
N LEU A 609 12.48 1.71 23.03
CA LEU A 609 11.66 1.54 21.84
C LEU A 609 11.56 0.06 21.52
N ILE A 610 10.37 -0.44 21.25
CA ILE A 610 10.12 -1.79 20.74
C ILE A 610 9.45 -1.66 19.39
N LEU A 611 10.08 -2.23 18.39
CA LEU A 611 9.61 -2.31 17.03
C LEU A 611 8.98 -3.68 16.78
N ALA A 612 7.79 -3.69 16.22
CA ALA A 612 7.19 -4.88 15.61
C ALA A 612 7.30 -4.78 14.09
N GLU A 613 7.55 -5.89 13.41
CA GLU A 613 7.76 -5.90 11.95
C GLU A 613 6.47 -6.05 11.13
N GLY A 614 5.34 -6.34 11.77
CA GLY A 614 4.05 -6.57 11.09
C GLY A 614 4.12 -7.62 9.98
N ARG A 615 3.46 -7.32 8.86
CA ARG A 615 3.39 -8.18 7.67
C ARG A 615 4.71 -8.28 6.91
N GLY A 616 5.70 -7.40 7.17
CA GLY A 616 6.97 -7.50 6.47
C GLY A 616 7.79 -8.72 6.86
N ALA A 617 7.63 -9.22 8.09
CA ALA A 617 8.38 -10.35 8.61
C ALA A 617 8.11 -11.64 7.82
N MET A 618 6.86 -12.08 7.65
CA MET A 618 6.42 -13.25 6.88
C MET A 618 7.48 -14.38 6.75
N SER A 619 8.13 -14.54 5.59
CA SER A 619 9.12 -15.58 5.31
C SER A 619 10.48 -15.40 6.01
N TYR A 620 10.68 -14.25 6.65
CA TYR A 620 11.86 -13.81 7.40
C TYR A 620 11.58 -13.77 8.93
N LEU A 621 10.52 -14.42 9.39
CA LEU A 621 10.05 -14.37 10.77
C LEU A 621 10.90 -15.21 11.74
N TRP A 622 11.34 -16.39 11.30
CA TRP A 622 12.20 -17.30 12.07
C TRP A 622 13.55 -17.45 11.40
N SER A 623 14.59 -17.60 12.19
CA SER A 623 15.98 -17.63 11.75
C SER A 623 16.74 -18.80 12.38
N SER A 624 17.71 -19.36 11.65
CA SER A 624 18.69 -20.31 12.17
C SER A 624 19.86 -19.58 12.85
N SER A 625 20.05 -18.29 12.53
CA SER A 625 21.00 -17.39 13.19
C SER A 625 20.39 -16.69 14.40
N SER A 626 21.11 -16.67 15.53
CA SER A 626 20.69 -16.01 16.79
C SER A 626 20.60 -14.49 16.68
N THR A 627 21.18 -13.91 15.63
CA THR A 627 21.17 -12.48 15.33
C THR A 627 20.20 -12.10 14.21
N CYS A 628 19.39 -13.06 13.71
CA CYS A 628 18.47 -12.85 12.60
C CYS A 628 19.15 -12.44 11.28
N SER A 629 20.39 -12.86 11.06
CA SER A 629 21.19 -12.48 9.89
C SER A 629 21.10 -13.44 8.71
N SER A 630 20.65 -14.69 8.91
CA SER A 630 20.63 -15.70 7.85
C SER A 630 19.76 -16.91 8.19
N GLY A 631 19.39 -17.64 7.14
CA GLY A 631 18.64 -18.89 7.20
C GLY A 631 17.25 -18.68 7.76
N PHE A 632 16.30 -18.32 6.89
CA PHE A 632 14.96 -17.90 7.31
C PHE A 632 13.86 -18.91 7.00
N ASP A 633 12.84 -18.95 7.85
CA ASP A 633 11.59 -19.68 7.63
C ASP A 633 10.40 -18.87 8.15
N SER A 634 9.23 -19.10 7.58
CA SER A 634 7.95 -18.56 8.07
C SER A 634 7.45 -19.24 9.35
N ASN A 635 8.00 -20.40 9.70
CA ASN A 635 7.56 -21.25 10.80
C ASN A 635 8.71 -21.57 11.75
N TYR A 636 8.35 -21.68 13.02
CA TYR A 636 9.25 -22.24 14.02
C TYR A 636 9.59 -23.69 13.70
N SER A 637 10.88 -24.01 13.77
CA SER A 637 11.37 -25.39 13.87
C SER A 637 12.64 -25.42 14.73
N THR A 638 13.11 -26.61 15.07
CA THR A 638 14.40 -26.75 15.76
C THR A 638 15.58 -26.27 14.91
N SER A 639 15.45 -26.22 13.58
CA SER A 639 16.43 -25.66 12.65
C SER A 639 16.35 -24.13 12.53
N TYR A 640 15.18 -23.54 12.81
CA TYR A 640 14.93 -22.10 12.78
C TYR A 640 14.35 -21.61 14.13
N PRO A 641 15.12 -21.68 15.23
CA PRO A 641 14.56 -21.47 16.57
C PRO A 641 14.44 -20.00 16.98
N TYR A 642 14.99 -19.06 16.20
CA TYR A 642 15.12 -17.67 16.61
C TYR A 642 14.05 -16.79 15.97
N TYR A 643 13.13 -16.28 16.78
CA TYR A 643 12.09 -15.35 16.35
C TYR A 643 12.67 -13.95 16.11
N CYS A 644 12.34 -13.34 14.97
CA CYS A 644 12.86 -12.04 14.52
C CYS A 644 11.80 -10.93 14.51
N GLY A 645 10.53 -11.22 14.78
CA GLY A 645 9.45 -10.25 14.56
C GLY A 645 9.38 -9.04 15.51
N TYR A 646 10.14 -9.03 16.61
CA TYR A 646 10.22 -7.88 17.52
C TYR A 646 11.67 -7.57 17.91
N HIS A 647 12.00 -6.27 17.92
CA HIS A 647 13.31 -5.75 18.29
C HIS A 647 13.19 -4.60 19.29
N ALA A 648 14.05 -4.58 20.30
CA ALA A 648 14.11 -3.51 21.30
C ALA A 648 15.42 -2.70 21.20
N LEU A 649 15.26 -1.39 21.23
CA LEU A 649 16.32 -0.39 21.12
C LEU A 649 16.25 0.56 22.32
N ASP A 650 17.38 0.84 22.96
CA ASP A 650 17.51 1.92 23.93
C ASP A 650 17.82 3.21 23.17
N ILE A 651 16.86 4.15 23.22
CA ILE A 651 16.88 5.46 22.58
C ILE A 651 16.90 6.58 23.63
N THR A 652 17.51 6.33 24.79
CA THR A 652 17.66 7.34 25.84
C THR A 652 18.36 8.60 25.32
N ASP A 653 19.41 8.42 24.52
CA ASP A 653 19.91 9.48 23.63
C ASP A 653 19.16 9.40 22.30
N THR A 654 18.33 10.41 22.05
CA THR A 654 17.53 10.52 20.82
C THR A 654 18.30 11.13 19.65
N THR A 655 19.51 11.64 19.90
CA THR A 655 20.33 12.36 18.93
C THR A 655 21.48 11.53 18.34
N ALA A 656 21.66 10.30 18.83
CA ALA A 656 22.72 9.38 18.43
C ALA A 656 22.15 8.03 18.00
N ALA A 657 23.02 7.13 17.52
CA ALA A 657 22.64 5.77 17.19
C ALA A 657 22.02 5.05 18.40
N PRO A 658 20.91 4.31 18.23
CA PRO A 658 20.32 3.54 19.32
C PRO A 658 21.25 2.41 19.77
N VAL A 659 21.06 1.95 21.02
CA VAL A 659 21.73 0.75 21.53
C VAL A 659 20.80 -0.44 21.38
N TYR A 660 21.24 -1.49 20.67
CA TYR A 660 20.45 -2.72 20.55
C TYR A 660 20.35 -3.44 21.89
N ARG A 661 19.14 -3.82 22.29
CA ARG A 661 18.89 -4.52 23.56
C ARG A 661 18.61 -6.00 23.32
N TRP A 662 17.55 -6.32 22.60
CA TRP A 662 17.13 -7.69 22.41
C TRP A 662 16.21 -7.84 21.20
N ARG A 663 16.08 -9.08 20.74
CA ARG A 663 14.91 -9.56 20.00
C ARG A 663 14.08 -10.44 20.93
N LEU A 664 12.79 -10.60 20.64
CA LEU A 664 11.94 -11.49 21.45
C LEU A 664 12.56 -12.90 21.49
N ASN A 665 12.68 -13.46 22.70
CA ASN A 665 13.41 -14.69 22.96
C ASN A 665 12.50 -15.76 23.60
N PRO A 666 11.64 -16.43 22.80
CA PRO A 666 10.74 -17.46 23.30
C PRO A 666 11.49 -18.78 23.59
N THR A 667 10.98 -19.55 24.55
CA THR A 667 11.38 -20.96 24.72
C THR A 667 10.75 -21.85 23.64
N PRO A 668 11.27 -23.08 23.40
CA PRO A 668 10.66 -24.04 22.47
C PRO A 668 9.18 -24.36 22.73
N ALA A 669 8.71 -24.25 23.97
CA ALA A 669 7.30 -24.48 24.32
C ALA A 669 6.40 -23.29 23.94
N GLN A 670 6.95 -22.07 23.92
CA GLN A 670 6.24 -20.83 23.60
C GLN A 670 6.28 -20.53 22.10
N ALA A 671 7.40 -20.85 21.44
CA ALA A 671 7.69 -20.50 20.06
C ALA A 671 6.59 -20.90 19.04
N PRO A 672 5.98 -22.10 19.09
CA PRO A 672 4.94 -22.50 18.13
C PRO A 672 3.68 -21.61 18.11
N TYR A 673 3.47 -20.79 19.14
CA TYR A 673 2.29 -19.95 19.29
C TYR A 673 2.52 -18.51 18.83
N LEU A 674 3.73 -18.17 18.37
CA LEU A 674 4.06 -16.86 17.80
C LEU A 674 3.86 -16.88 16.28
N GLY A 675 3.00 -15.98 15.80
CA GLY A 675 2.76 -15.69 14.39
C GLY A 675 3.39 -14.37 13.97
N GLU A 676 2.83 -13.75 12.93
CA GLU A 676 3.34 -12.46 12.45
C GLU A 676 3.15 -11.36 13.51
N PRO A 677 4.14 -10.48 13.72
CA PRO A 677 4.19 -9.53 14.84
C PRO A 677 3.26 -8.31 14.64
N TRP A 678 1.95 -8.55 14.61
CA TRP A 678 0.92 -7.51 14.45
C TRP A 678 0.49 -6.89 15.80
N SER A 679 0.65 -7.63 16.90
CA SER A 679 0.28 -7.17 18.24
C SER A 679 1.29 -6.15 18.75
N LYS A 680 0.85 -4.94 19.11
CA LYS A 680 1.69 -3.99 19.83
C LYS A 680 2.06 -4.54 21.20
N ILE A 681 3.34 -4.42 21.60
CA ILE A 681 3.77 -4.73 22.97
C ILE A 681 3.41 -3.53 23.86
N TYR A 682 2.40 -3.67 24.72
CA TYR A 682 2.08 -2.63 25.71
C TYR A 682 2.92 -2.81 26.97
N ILE A 683 3.53 -1.71 27.42
CA ILE A 683 4.52 -1.71 28.51
C ILE A 683 3.86 -1.30 29.82
N GLY A 684 4.06 -2.10 30.87
CA GLY A 684 3.55 -1.82 32.20
C GLY A 684 4.36 -2.49 33.30
N ARG A 685 3.89 -2.37 34.54
CA ARG A 685 4.52 -2.95 35.73
C ARG A 685 3.68 -4.08 36.29
N VAL A 686 4.33 -5.14 36.76
CA VAL A 686 3.70 -6.24 37.51
C VAL A 686 4.47 -6.52 38.80
N LYS A 687 3.80 -7.17 39.76
CA LYS A 687 4.43 -7.73 40.96
C LYS A 687 4.71 -9.21 40.78
N ILE A 688 5.93 -9.64 41.11
CA ILE A 688 6.32 -11.04 41.21
C ILE A 688 7.01 -11.24 42.56
N ASN A 689 6.39 -11.99 43.47
CA ASN A 689 6.85 -12.15 44.86
C ASN A 689 7.07 -10.80 45.57
N GLY A 690 6.16 -9.84 45.34
CA GLY A 690 6.25 -8.48 45.86
C GLY A 690 7.27 -7.58 45.16
N ILE A 691 8.09 -8.12 44.24
CA ILE A 691 9.12 -7.36 43.53
C ILE A 691 8.51 -6.74 42.26
N GLU A 692 8.78 -5.46 42.04
CA GLU A 692 8.40 -4.74 40.81
C GLU A 692 9.17 -5.30 39.61
N LYS A 693 8.44 -5.55 38.52
CA LYS A 693 9.02 -5.94 37.23
C LYS A 693 8.35 -5.16 36.11
N TRP A 694 9.15 -4.57 35.23
CA TRP A 694 8.68 -3.95 34.00
C TRP A 694 8.56 -5.00 32.91
N VAL A 695 7.37 -5.10 32.32
CA VAL A 695 7.02 -6.16 31.36
C VAL A 695 6.28 -5.59 30.15
N GLY A 696 6.35 -6.30 29.05
CA GLY A 696 5.54 -6.09 27.85
C GLY A 696 4.42 -7.13 27.76
N PHE A 697 3.20 -6.70 27.43
CA PHE A 697 2.07 -7.60 27.15
C PHE A 697 1.79 -7.62 25.65
N MET A 698 1.57 -8.81 25.09
CA MET A 698 1.26 -8.97 23.66
C MET A 698 0.40 -10.21 23.39
N GLY A 699 -0.41 -10.15 22.34
CA GLY A 699 -0.97 -11.33 21.71
C GLY A 699 0.06 -12.06 20.85
N GLY A 700 -0.24 -13.30 20.47
CA GLY A 700 0.66 -14.16 19.70
C GLY A 700 0.87 -13.71 18.26
N GLY A 701 0.18 -12.66 17.81
CA GLY A 701 0.32 -12.13 16.47
C GLY A 701 -0.67 -12.74 15.49
N GLN A 702 -0.49 -12.42 14.21
CA GLN A 702 -1.44 -12.76 13.15
C GLN A 702 -1.17 -14.13 12.55
N ASN A 703 -2.27 -14.86 12.33
CA ASN A 703 -2.36 -16.07 11.52
C ASN A 703 -3.84 -16.34 11.23
N LEU A 704 -4.21 -16.42 9.94
CA LEU A 704 -5.61 -16.56 9.54
C LEU A 704 -6.18 -17.97 9.76
N SER A 705 -5.33 -18.98 9.95
CA SER A 705 -5.79 -20.34 10.21
C SER A 705 -6.46 -20.45 11.58
N SER A 706 -7.52 -21.26 11.65
CA SER A 706 -8.19 -21.61 12.91
C SER A 706 -7.84 -23.05 13.32
N CYS A 707 -7.90 -23.32 14.63
CA CYS A 707 -7.72 -24.65 15.20
C CYS A 707 -9.05 -25.36 15.49
N THR A 708 -10.09 -25.11 14.68
CA THR A 708 -11.40 -25.75 14.83
C THR A 708 -11.54 -27.06 14.04
N GLY A 709 -10.52 -27.46 13.26
CA GLY A 709 -10.48 -28.67 12.42
C GLY A 709 -9.26 -29.57 12.68
N THR A 710 -8.98 -30.52 11.79
CA THR A 710 -7.88 -31.51 11.92
C THR A 710 -6.49 -30.91 11.71
N ASP A 711 -6.38 -29.82 10.94
CA ASP A 711 -5.12 -29.11 10.69
C ASP A 711 -5.02 -27.88 11.61
N CYS A 712 -4.62 -28.10 12.86
CA CYS A 712 -4.45 -27.03 13.83
C CYS A 712 -3.05 -26.41 13.75
N ASP A 713 -2.96 -25.25 13.10
CA ASP A 713 -1.78 -24.40 13.13
C ASP A 713 -1.82 -23.49 14.37
N LYS A 714 -0.79 -23.61 15.22
CA LYS A 714 -0.72 -22.99 16.54
C LYS A 714 -0.34 -21.51 16.52
N ARG A 715 0.22 -21.00 15.42
CA ARG A 715 0.75 -19.62 15.37
C ARG A 715 -0.37 -18.62 15.65
N GLY A 716 -0.06 -17.58 16.43
CA GLY A 716 -0.99 -16.53 16.85
C GLY A 716 -1.87 -16.88 18.05
N LYS A 717 -1.96 -18.15 18.46
CA LYS A 717 -2.92 -18.65 19.46
C LYS A 717 -2.32 -18.64 20.87
N GLY A 718 -1.94 -17.44 21.30
CA GLY A 718 -1.34 -17.23 22.61
C GLY A 718 -1.36 -15.78 23.06
N PHE A 719 -1.16 -15.58 24.34
CA PHE A 719 -0.88 -14.32 24.99
C PHE A 719 0.41 -14.46 25.80
N PHE A 720 1.22 -13.41 25.81
CA PHE A 720 2.57 -13.44 26.36
C PHE A 720 2.88 -12.22 27.21
N VAL A 721 3.63 -12.47 28.29
CA VAL A 721 4.23 -11.45 29.16
C VAL A 721 5.74 -11.53 28.99
N VAL A 722 6.34 -10.45 28.50
CA VAL A 722 7.74 -10.35 28.09
C VAL A 722 8.52 -9.54 29.12
N ASP A 723 9.68 -10.03 29.54
CA ASP A 723 10.64 -9.26 30.34
C ASP A 723 11.29 -8.18 29.46
N LEU A 724 11.14 -6.91 29.84
CA LEU A 724 11.72 -5.81 29.06
C LEU A 724 13.24 -5.70 29.21
N ALA A 725 13.85 -6.39 30.18
CA ALA A 725 15.29 -6.36 30.36
C ALA A 725 16.03 -7.09 29.22
N ASP A 726 15.51 -8.23 28.76
CA ASP A 726 16.20 -9.15 27.85
C ASP A 726 15.31 -9.78 26.75
N GLY A 727 14.01 -9.49 26.74
CA GLY A 727 13.09 -10.02 25.73
C GLY A 727 12.65 -11.47 25.97
N SER A 728 12.97 -12.07 27.11
CA SER A 728 12.48 -13.40 27.48
C SER A 728 10.98 -13.38 27.81
N ILE A 729 10.28 -14.51 27.62
CA ILE A 729 8.86 -14.62 27.96
C ILE A 729 8.71 -15.19 29.37
N LEU A 730 8.26 -14.35 30.31
CA LEU A 730 8.05 -14.69 31.72
C LEU A 730 6.82 -15.58 31.93
N TRP A 731 5.78 -15.37 31.14
CA TRP A 731 4.53 -16.11 31.23
C TRP A 731 3.81 -16.15 29.89
N SER A 732 3.09 -17.24 29.65
CA SER A 732 2.28 -17.42 28.46
C SER A 732 0.98 -18.15 28.77
N TYR A 733 -0.09 -17.77 28.09
CA TYR A 733 -1.35 -18.52 28.08
C TYR A 733 -1.75 -18.76 26.63
N THR A 734 -1.79 -20.02 26.23
CA THR A 734 -1.93 -20.43 24.83
C THR A 734 -3.05 -21.44 24.65
N LEU A 735 -3.26 -21.89 23.42
CA LEU A 735 -4.14 -23.01 23.11
C LEU A 735 -3.85 -24.27 23.94
N ALA A 736 -2.62 -24.48 24.43
CA ALA A 736 -2.32 -25.59 25.34
C ALA A 736 -2.95 -25.43 26.74
N ASN A 737 -3.22 -24.18 27.15
CA ASN A 737 -3.88 -23.87 28.41
C ASN A 737 -5.40 -23.88 28.29
N ASP A 738 -5.94 -23.41 27.15
CA ASP A 738 -7.37 -23.41 26.85
C ASP A 738 -7.64 -23.76 25.38
N ALA A 739 -8.27 -24.92 25.16
CA ALA A 739 -8.62 -25.41 23.83
C ALA A 739 -9.58 -24.48 23.05
N ASN A 740 -10.24 -23.53 23.74
CA ASN A 740 -11.08 -22.52 23.11
C ASN A 740 -10.27 -21.38 22.45
N MET A 741 -8.95 -21.31 22.63
CA MET A 741 -8.08 -20.36 21.94
C MET A 741 -7.78 -20.79 20.51
N SER A 742 -8.83 -21.07 19.74
CA SER A 742 -8.74 -21.63 18.39
C SER A 742 -8.41 -20.59 17.32
N TYR A 743 -8.32 -19.31 17.68
CA TYR A 743 -8.09 -18.19 16.78
C TYR A 743 -6.90 -17.34 17.25
N ALA A 744 -6.24 -16.68 16.30
CA ALA A 744 -5.09 -15.83 16.60
C ALA A 744 -5.48 -14.55 17.36
N LEU A 745 -4.56 -14.04 18.18
CA LEU A 745 -4.67 -12.78 18.93
C LEU A 745 -3.74 -11.72 18.30
N PRO A 746 -4.11 -11.08 17.17
CA PRO A 746 -3.26 -10.11 16.48
C PRO A 746 -3.38 -8.68 17.02
N GLY A 747 -4.48 -8.38 17.72
CA GLY A 747 -4.75 -7.05 18.24
C GLY A 747 -3.84 -6.68 19.40
N SER A 748 -3.89 -5.41 19.79
CA SER A 748 -3.13 -4.96 20.96
C SER A 748 -3.88 -5.23 22.27
N PRO A 749 -3.17 -5.54 23.37
CA PRO A 749 -3.79 -5.74 24.67
C PRO A 749 -4.11 -4.40 25.37
N ALA A 750 -5.27 -4.32 26.01
CA ALA A 750 -5.68 -3.25 26.91
C ALA A 750 -5.32 -3.62 28.36
N MET A 751 -4.45 -2.83 29.00
CA MET A 751 -4.01 -3.04 30.38
C MET A 751 -4.84 -2.22 31.35
N VAL A 752 -5.12 -2.78 32.53
CA VAL A 752 -5.90 -2.13 33.58
C VAL A 752 -5.26 -2.41 34.94
N ASP A 753 -4.86 -1.33 35.62
CA ASP A 753 -4.65 -1.29 37.06
C ASP A 753 -6.02 -1.07 37.72
N THR A 754 -6.50 -2.08 38.45
CA THR A 754 -7.86 -2.08 39.01
C THR A 754 -7.93 -1.49 40.40
N ASP A 755 -6.85 -1.49 41.18
CA ASP A 755 -6.82 -0.98 42.55
C ASP A 755 -5.95 0.28 42.72
N ASN A 756 -5.37 0.78 41.63
CA ASN A 756 -4.56 1.99 41.54
C ASN A 756 -3.30 1.93 42.40
N ASP A 757 -2.69 0.74 42.50
CA ASP A 757 -1.43 0.52 43.20
C ASP A 757 -0.18 0.69 42.32
N GLY A 758 -0.37 1.00 41.03
CA GLY A 758 0.69 1.22 40.04
C GLY A 758 1.10 -0.03 39.26
N PHE A 759 0.40 -1.15 39.46
CA PHE A 759 0.66 -2.42 38.80
C PHE A 759 -0.56 -2.89 37.98
N ILE A 760 -0.29 -3.60 36.89
CA ILE A 760 -1.34 -4.11 36.02
C ILE A 760 -1.96 -5.36 36.63
N ASP A 761 -3.28 -5.31 36.83
CA ASP A 761 -4.08 -6.41 37.40
C ASP A 761 -4.83 -7.21 36.34
N ARG A 762 -5.28 -6.53 35.28
CA ARG A 762 -6.09 -7.12 34.22
C ARG A 762 -5.59 -6.71 32.85
N VAL A 763 -5.66 -7.66 31.92
CA VAL A 763 -5.39 -7.41 30.51
C VAL A 763 -6.50 -8.00 29.65
N TYR A 764 -6.98 -7.25 28.65
CA TYR A 764 -7.98 -7.69 27.68
C TYR A 764 -7.44 -7.65 26.27
N ILE A 765 -7.79 -8.65 25.46
CA ILE A 765 -7.40 -8.73 24.05
C ILE A 765 -8.39 -9.59 23.29
N GLY A 766 -8.75 -9.15 22.08
CA GLY A 766 -9.64 -9.90 21.21
C GLY A 766 -8.90 -10.88 20.29
N ASP A 767 -9.61 -11.89 19.82
CA ASP A 767 -9.11 -12.81 18.78
C ASP A 767 -9.89 -12.69 17.46
N LEU A 768 -9.39 -13.37 16.42
CA LEU A 768 -10.04 -13.42 15.10
C LEU A 768 -11.42 -14.10 15.10
N GLY A 769 -11.78 -14.84 16.16
CA GLY A 769 -13.09 -15.47 16.34
C GLY A 769 -14.11 -14.56 17.04
N GLY A 770 -13.72 -13.36 17.45
CA GLY A 770 -14.59 -12.43 18.18
C GLY A 770 -14.65 -12.67 19.69
N THR A 771 -13.82 -13.57 20.23
CA THR A 771 -13.72 -13.81 21.67
C THR A 771 -12.93 -12.67 22.31
N MET A 772 -13.39 -12.21 23.47
CA MET A 772 -12.63 -11.27 24.30
C MET A 772 -11.97 -12.04 25.45
N TRP A 773 -10.64 -12.13 25.40
CA TRP A 773 -9.83 -12.76 26.44
C TRP A 773 -9.56 -11.81 27.59
N ARG A 774 -9.42 -12.37 28.80
CA ARG A 774 -9.09 -11.67 30.03
C ARG A 774 -7.98 -12.42 30.75
N PHE A 775 -6.93 -11.70 31.12
CA PHE A 775 -5.83 -12.20 31.94
C PHE A 775 -5.80 -11.45 33.27
N LYS A 776 -5.48 -12.17 34.36
CA LYS A 776 -5.41 -11.63 35.72
C LYS A 776 -4.01 -11.80 36.30
N PHE A 777 -3.55 -10.76 36.97
CA PHE A 777 -2.23 -10.64 37.58
C PHE A 777 -2.37 -10.33 39.08
N CYS A 778 -1.23 -10.12 39.73
CA CYS A 778 -1.16 -9.85 41.17
C CYS A 778 -1.62 -8.43 41.51
N SER A 779 -2.73 -8.34 42.23
CA SER A 779 -3.26 -7.11 42.81
C SER A 779 -2.73 -6.85 44.22
N TYR A 780 -3.01 -5.68 44.79
CA TYR A 780 -2.73 -5.37 46.18
C TYR A 780 -3.30 -6.43 47.13
N ALA A 781 -4.55 -6.86 46.89
CA ALA A 781 -5.23 -7.87 47.70
C ALA A 781 -4.59 -9.27 47.59
N SER A 782 -3.79 -9.54 46.56
CA SER A 782 -3.12 -10.83 46.35
C SER A 782 -1.93 -11.05 47.30
N GLY A 783 -1.42 -9.99 47.93
CA GLY A 783 -0.31 -10.06 48.88
C GLY A 783 1.07 -10.33 48.24
N ALA A 784 2.12 -10.25 49.06
CA ALA A 784 3.51 -10.30 48.60
C ALA A 784 3.97 -11.66 48.05
N SER A 785 3.27 -12.77 48.36
CA SER A 785 3.61 -14.09 47.84
C SER A 785 3.11 -14.35 46.41
N CYS A 786 2.30 -13.45 45.84
CA CYS A 786 1.74 -13.62 44.51
C CYS A 786 2.83 -13.55 43.43
N ASN A 787 2.82 -14.51 42.50
CA ASN A 787 3.79 -14.63 41.40
C ASN A 787 3.16 -15.21 40.12
N THR A 788 3.99 -15.54 39.13
CA THR A 788 3.56 -16.03 37.81
C THR A 788 2.71 -17.32 37.87
N ALA A 789 2.85 -18.14 38.91
CA ALA A 789 2.01 -19.32 39.11
C ALA A 789 0.57 -18.98 39.54
N ASN A 790 0.33 -17.77 40.05
CA ASN A 790 -0.99 -17.28 40.42
C ASN A 790 -1.71 -16.55 39.27
N TRP A 791 -0.99 -16.22 38.19
CA TRP A 791 -1.58 -15.53 37.05
C TRP A 791 -2.51 -16.48 36.29
N THR A 792 -3.63 -15.95 35.80
CA THR A 792 -4.66 -16.77 35.14
C THR A 792 -5.14 -16.12 33.86
N GLY A 793 -5.52 -16.97 32.90
CA GLY A 793 -6.22 -16.56 31.68
C GLY A 793 -7.63 -17.14 31.65
N GLY A 794 -8.52 -16.47 30.95
CA GLY A 794 -9.87 -16.94 30.67
C GLY A 794 -10.57 -16.03 29.67
N ARG A 795 -11.86 -16.26 29.45
CA ARG A 795 -12.67 -15.49 28.50
C ARG A 795 -13.60 -14.55 29.24
N LEU A 796 -13.57 -13.26 28.90
CA LEU A 796 -14.59 -12.29 29.31
C LEU A 796 -15.89 -12.53 28.53
N PHE A 797 -15.77 -12.76 27.22
CA PHE A 797 -16.90 -12.92 26.31
C PHE A 797 -16.62 -14.04 25.31
N ALA A 798 -17.57 -14.95 25.15
CA ALA A 798 -17.55 -15.99 24.13
C ALA A 798 -17.94 -15.38 22.77
N GLY A 799 -17.00 -15.35 21.83
CA GLY A 799 -17.20 -14.79 20.50
C GLY A 799 -18.37 -15.44 19.76
N THR A 800 -19.02 -14.68 18.89
CA THR A 800 -20.14 -15.17 18.07
C THR A 800 -19.88 -15.09 16.56
N ALA A 801 -19.16 -14.06 16.10
CA ALA A 801 -18.58 -13.89 14.77
C ALA A 801 -17.81 -12.55 14.69
N GLY A 802 -16.89 -12.44 13.74
CA GLY A 802 -16.17 -11.21 13.40
C GLY A 802 -14.84 -11.04 14.15
N ALA A 803 -13.77 -10.73 13.41
CA ALA A 803 -12.43 -10.58 13.96
C ALA A 803 -12.26 -9.34 14.84
N VAL A 804 -11.41 -9.42 15.87
CA VAL A 804 -11.05 -8.26 16.71
C VAL A 804 -9.56 -7.94 16.54
N TYR A 805 -9.28 -6.87 15.80
CA TYR A 805 -7.92 -6.33 15.64
C TYR A 805 -7.65 -5.09 16.51
N ALA A 806 -8.69 -4.29 16.76
CA ALA A 806 -8.59 -3.06 17.53
C ALA A 806 -8.30 -3.34 19.00
N ILE A 807 -7.55 -2.45 19.66
CA ILE A 807 -7.40 -2.52 21.11
C ILE A 807 -8.76 -2.32 21.79
N PRO A 808 -9.10 -3.13 22.81
CA PRO A 808 -10.25 -2.85 23.64
C PRO A 808 -10.06 -1.54 24.43
N SER A 809 -11.14 -0.82 24.71
CA SER A 809 -11.13 0.26 25.70
C SER A 809 -11.70 -0.23 27.03
N ALA A 810 -11.24 0.35 28.14
CA ALA A 810 -11.78 0.05 29.47
C ALA A 810 -12.03 1.33 30.29
N ALA A 811 -13.13 1.35 31.05
CA ALA A 811 -13.48 2.46 31.94
C ALA A 811 -14.31 1.99 33.12
N ARG A 812 -14.34 2.77 34.21
CA ARG A 812 -15.26 2.55 35.33
C ARG A 812 -16.47 3.47 35.23
N ASP A 813 -17.65 2.95 35.57
CA ASP A 813 -18.82 3.78 35.79
C ASP A 813 -18.82 4.40 37.20
N ALA A 814 -19.81 5.27 37.47
CA ALA A 814 -19.95 5.92 38.76
C ALA A 814 -20.26 4.95 39.93
N ARG A 815 -20.66 3.71 39.64
CA ARG A 815 -20.89 2.64 40.63
C ARG A 815 -19.63 1.77 40.83
N GLY A 816 -18.55 2.04 40.10
CA GLY A 816 -17.29 1.31 40.17
C GLY A 816 -17.22 0.07 39.27
N ASN A 817 -18.26 -0.24 38.47
CA ASN A 817 -18.20 -1.40 37.57
C ASN A 817 -17.17 -1.15 36.47
N LEU A 818 -16.34 -2.15 36.18
CA LEU A 818 -15.39 -2.12 35.08
C LEU A 818 -16.09 -2.52 33.78
N TRP A 819 -16.09 -1.62 32.80
CA TRP A 819 -16.63 -1.83 31.46
C TRP A 819 -15.51 -2.01 30.45
N VAL A 820 -15.70 -2.95 29.52
CA VAL A 820 -14.79 -3.25 28.41
C VAL A 820 -15.53 -3.06 27.09
N PHE A 821 -14.91 -2.35 26.15
CA PHE A 821 -15.48 -1.95 24.88
C PHE A 821 -14.63 -2.42 23.72
N TRP A 822 -15.25 -3.00 22.70
CA TRP A 822 -14.55 -3.41 21.47
C TRP A 822 -15.54 -3.51 20.32
N GLY A 823 -15.02 -3.46 19.09
CA GLY A 823 -15.82 -3.82 17.93
C GLY A 823 -15.14 -4.87 17.08
N THR A 824 -15.93 -5.51 16.23
CA THR A 824 -15.44 -6.51 15.27
C THR A 824 -15.31 -5.92 13.87
N GLY A 825 -14.33 -6.39 13.14
CA GLY A 825 -14.08 -6.03 11.76
C GLY A 825 -12.79 -6.65 11.27
N ASP A 826 -12.86 -7.32 10.12
CA ASP A 826 -11.67 -7.87 9.48
C ASP A 826 -10.88 -6.75 8.81
N ARG A 827 -9.64 -6.53 9.28
CA ARG A 827 -8.74 -5.52 8.71
C ARG A 827 -8.07 -6.00 7.44
N VAL A 828 -7.96 -7.32 7.24
CA VAL A 828 -7.33 -7.93 6.05
C VAL A 828 -8.34 -8.05 4.91
N ASP A 829 -9.61 -8.30 5.24
CA ASP A 829 -10.72 -8.27 4.28
C ASP A 829 -11.63 -7.04 4.52
N VAL A 830 -11.15 -5.87 4.07
CA VAL A 830 -11.89 -4.61 4.23
C VAL A 830 -13.11 -4.52 3.32
N THR A 831 -13.10 -5.18 2.16
CA THR A 831 -14.21 -5.16 1.19
C THR A 831 -15.29 -6.19 1.49
N GLY A 832 -15.03 -7.18 2.34
CA GLY A 832 -15.98 -8.24 2.69
C GLY A 832 -17.33 -7.74 3.21
N THR A 833 -18.42 -8.27 2.66
CA THR A 833 -19.80 -7.81 2.91
C THR A 833 -20.65 -8.75 3.77
N THR A 834 -20.14 -9.94 4.08
CA THR A 834 -20.94 -11.08 4.59
C THR A 834 -20.97 -11.17 6.12
N THR A 835 -19.97 -10.61 6.81
CA THR A 835 -19.85 -10.71 8.27
C THR A 835 -20.70 -9.64 8.97
N ALA A 836 -21.62 -10.08 9.83
CA ALA A 836 -22.41 -9.20 10.68
C ALA A 836 -21.60 -8.72 11.89
N ASN A 837 -20.90 -7.60 11.73
CA ASN A 837 -20.07 -7.03 12.79
C ASN A 837 -20.87 -6.26 13.85
N ARG A 838 -20.28 -6.13 15.03
CA ARG A 838 -20.89 -5.49 16.20
C ARG A 838 -19.88 -4.67 16.97
N PHE A 839 -20.39 -3.70 17.71
CA PHE A 839 -19.68 -3.04 18.80
C PHE A 839 -20.27 -3.48 20.14
N TYR A 840 -19.43 -3.80 21.10
CA TYR A 840 -19.79 -4.36 22.40
C TYR A 840 -19.36 -3.44 23.53
N ALA A 841 -20.17 -3.43 24.59
CA ALA A 841 -19.85 -2.83 25.89
C ALA A 841 -20.25 -3.82 26.98
N VAL A 842 -19.28 -4.42 27.66
CA VAL A 842 -19.51 -5.53 28.60
C VAL A 842 -18.90 -5.23 29.95
N LYS A 843 -19.67 -5.48 31.02
CA LYS A 843 -19.18 -5.37 32.40
C LYS A 843 -18.36 -6.59 32.78
N ASP A 844 -17.15 -6.37 33.27
CA ASP A 844 -16.32 -7.41 33.87
C ASP A 844 -16.57 -7.49 35.38
N ALA A 845 -17.40 -8.46 35.78
CA ALA A 845 -17.70 -8.78 37.17
C ALA A 845 -16.81 -9.91 37.71
N ASP A 846 -15.65 -10.15 37.09
CA ASP A 846 -14.72 -11.24 37.41
C ASP A 846 -15.29 -12.67 37.31
N ALA A 847 -16.39 -12.84 36.57
CA ALA A 847 -17.07 -14.12 36.44
C ALA A 847 -16.16 -15.21 35.82
N ALA A 848 -16.32 -16.46 36.29
CA ALA A 848 -15.61 -17.62 35.74
C ALA A 848 -16.18 -18.05 34.38
N THR A 849 -17.50 -18.04 34.23
CA THR A 849 -18.18 -18.31 32.96
C THR A 849 -18.13 -17.07 32.07
N PRO A 850 -17.71 -17.19 30.79
CA PRO A 850 -17.72 -16.06 29.87
C PRO A 850 -19.15 -15.57 29.63
N ARG A 851 -19.29 -14.27 29.40
CA ARG A 851 -20.54 -13.68 28.90
C ARG A 851 -20.80 -14.16 27.47
N ALA A 852 -22.06 -14.28 27.08
CA ALA A 852 -22.47 -14.59 25.72
C ALA A 852 -23.35 -13.46 25.14
N LEU A 853 -23.62 -13.48 23.83
CA LEU A 853 -24.46 -12.46 23.19
C LEU A 853 -25.86 -12.36 23.84
N ALA A 854 -26.42 -13.50 24.30
CA ALA A 854 -27.71 -13.56 24.98
C ALA A 854 -27.73 -12.84 26.35
N ASP A 855 -26.56 -12.57 26.94
CA ASP A 855 -26.45 -11.80 28.18
C ASP A 855 -26.55 -10.28 27.97
N LEU A 856 -26.44 -9.82 26.72
CA LEU A 856 -26.31 -8.42 26.35
C LEU A 856 -27.59 -7.88 25.72
N ILE A 857 -27.82 -6.57 25.89
CA ILE A 857 -28.96 -5.89 25.27
C ILE A 857 -28.55 -5.27 23.94
N ASN A 858 -29.32 -5.55 22.89
CA ASN A 858 -29.17 -4.87 21.61
C ASN A 858 -29.70 -3.45 21.73
N ILE A 859 -28.83 -2.45 21.59
CA ILE A 859 -29.19 -1.03 21.65
C ILE A 859 -29.03 -0.32 20.30
N THR A 860 -29.04 -1.06 19.18
CA THR A 860 -28.88 -0.48 17.84
C THR A 860 -29.90 0.64 17.58
N SER A 861 -31.16 0.42 17.95
CA SER A 861 -32.27 1.37 17.79
C SER A 861 -32.93 1.79 19.11
N SER A 862 -32.33 1.46 20.25
CA SER A 862 -32.87 1.77 21.58
C SER A 862 -31.81 2.36 22.51
N THR A 863 -32.22 2.83 23.68
CA THR A 863 -31.33 3.21 24.77
C THR A 863 -31.02 2.03 25.68
N TYR A 864 -30.15 2.24 26.67
CA TYR A 864 -29.80 1.28 27.69
C TYR A 864 -30.22 1.79 29.08
N THR A 865 -30.81 0.93 29.89
CA THR A 865 -31.12 1.25 31.30
C THR A 865 -30.33 0.32 32.19
N ASP A 866 -29.26 0.86 32.78
CA ASP A 866 -28.32 0.08 33.56
C ASP A 866 -28.85 -0.29 34.96
N SER A 867 -28.54 -1.51 35.39
CA SER A 867 -28.80 -2.04 36.73
C SER A 867 -27.69 -3.00 37.16
N ASP A 868 -27.70 -3.39 38.43
CA ASP A 868 -26.67 -4.28 38.98
C ASP A 868 -26.74 -5.71 38.41
N THR A 869 -27.89 -6.09 37.83
CA THR A 869 -28.09 -7.38 37.16
C THR A 869 -27.74 -7.36 35.68
N ARG A 870 -27.62 -6.16 35.07
CA ARG A 870 -27.32 -6.01 33.65
C ARG A 870 -25.83 -6.21 33.39
N LYS A 871 -25.52 -6.93 32.31
CA LYS A 871 -24.15 -7.39 32.00
C LYS A 871 -23.46 -6.58 30.88
N GLY A 872 -24.21 -5.71 30.20
CA GLY A 872 -23.73 -4.89 29.11
C GLY A 872 -24.73 -4.76 27.96
N TRP A 873 -24.26 -4.24 26.83
CA TRP A 873 -25.03 -4.02 25.61
C TRP A 873 -24.15 -4.19 24.36
N TYR A 874 -24.80 -4.26 23.20
CA TYR A 874 -24.12 -4.21 21.90
C TYR A 874 -24.90 -3.36 20.89
N VAL A 875 -24.18 -2.87 19.88
CA VAL A 875 -24.73 -2.24 18.67
C VAL A 875 -24.39 -3.13 17.49
N SER A 876 -25.39 -3.49 16.70
CA SER A 876 -25.20 -4.12 15.39
C SER A 876 -24.85 -3.05 14.36
N LEU A 877 -23.76 -3.29 13.62
CA LEU A 877 -23.38 -2.43 12.51
C LEU A 877 -24.27 -2.81 11.32
N ALA A 878 -25.23 -1.94 11.00
CA ALA A 878 -26.35 -2.27 10.12
C ALA A 878 -26.05 -2.12 8.62
N GLY A 879 -24.97 -1.41 8.24
CA GLY A 879 -24.53 -1.34 6.86
C GLY A 879 -24.03 -2.69 6.35
N THR A 880 -24.21 -2.96 5.06
CA THR A 880 -23.74 -4.20 4.42
C THR A 880 -22.21 -4.29 4.53
N GLY A 881 -21.71 -5.25 5.32
CA GLY A 881 -20.28 -5.35 5.62
C GLY A 881 -19.73 -4.25 6.52
N GLU A 882 -20.57 -3.42 7.15
CA GLU A 882 -20.09 -2.37 8.05
C GLU A 882 -19.25 -2.98 9.18
N LYS A 883 -18.05 -2.43 9.43
CA LYS A 883 -17.02 -3.05 10.29
C LYS A 883 -16.18 -2.02 11.04
N LEU A 884 -15.61 -2.40 12.17
CA LEU A 884 -14.65 -1.57 12.91
C LEU A 884 -13.22 -1.86 12.44
N LEU A 885 -12.53 -0.85 11.90
CA LEU A 885 -11.14 -0.98 11.44
C LEU A 885 -10.14 -0.21 12.31
N SER A 886 -10.59 0.50 13.34
CA SER A 886 -9.74 1.33 14.19
C SER A 886 -10.04 1.12 15.68
N ASP A 887 -9.19 1.69 16.52
CA ASP A 887 -9.35 1.67 17.97
C ASP A 887 -10.58 2.48 18.42
N SER A 888 -11.15 2.12 19.57
CA SER A 888 -12.17 2.93 20.26
C SER A 888 -11.54 3.85 21.29
N ALA A 889 -12.25 4.90 21.68
CA ALA A 889 -11.84 5.82 22.74
C ALA A 889 -12.99 6.04 23.74
N VAL A 890 -12.70 6.03 25.04
CA VAL A 890 -13.70 6.32 26.09
C VAL A 890 -13.27 7.57 26.86
N PHE A 891 -14.17 8.54 26.96
CA PHE A 891 -13.91 9.80 27.66
C PHE A 891 -15.20 10.45 28.13
N GLY A 892 -15.21 10.97 29.36
CA GLY A 892 -16.35 11.73 29.88
C GLY A 892 -17.68 10.96 29.93
N GLY A 893 -17.65 9.63 30.13
CA GLY A 893 -18.85 8.79 30.11
C GLY A 893 -19.29 8.34 28.72
N VAL A 894 -18.58 8.75 27.66
CA VAL A 894 -18.95 8.45 26.27
C VAL A 894 -17.90 7.55 25.63
N VAL A 895 -18.36 6.53 24.91
CA VAL A 895 -17.53 5.72 24.02
C VAL A 895 -17.66 6.21 22.58
N TYR A 896 -16.50 6.45 21.95
CA TYR A 896 -16.35 6.89 20.58
C TYR A 896 -15.67 5.79 19.77
N PHE A 897 -16.16 5.54 18.56
CA PHE A 897 -15.54 4.62 17.62
C PHE A 897 -15.94 4.99 16.20
N THR A 898 -15.16 4.57 15.22
CA THR A 898 -15.50 4.76 13.80
C THR A 898 -15.80 3.43 13.16
N SER A 899 -16.64 3.44 12.12
CA SER A 899 -16.93 2.26 11.31
C SER A 899 -16.72 2.56 9.84
N PHE A 900 -16.47 1.50 9.07
CA PHE A 900 -16.34 1.54 7.64
C PHE A 900 -17.38 0.63 7.01
N THR A 901 -18.12 1.12 6.02
CA THR A 901 -19.03 0.32 5.20
C THR A 901 -18.46 0.24 3.80
N PRO A 902 -18.06 -0.95 3.30
CA PRO A 902 -17.62 -1.10 1.92
C PRO A 902 -18.79 -0.82 0.97
N ASP A 903 -18.50 -0.35 -0.24
CA ASP A 903 -19.53 -0.13 -1.25
C ASP A 903 -20.12 -1.46 -1.74
N SER A 904 -21.41 -1.46 -2.09
CA SER A 904 -22.05 -2.62 -2.70
C SER A 904 -21.50 -2.90 -4.10
N SER A 905 -21.45 -4.17 -4.51
CA SER A 905 -21.09 -4.58 -5.87
C SER A 905 -21.89 -3.79 -6.91
N GLY A 906 -21.21 -2.95 -7.70
CA GLY A 906 -21.83 -2.13 -8.76
C GLY A 906 -21.90 -0.62 -8.51
N ALA A 907 -21.33 -0.10 -7.41
CA ALA A 907 -21.09 1.35 -7.27
C ALA A 907 -20.03 1.81 -8.29
N SER A 908 -20.21 3.00 -8.89
CA SER A 908 -19.27 3.57 -9.87
C SER A 908 -17.86 3.62 -9.29
N ALA A 909 -16.88 3.25 -10.10
CA ALA A 909 -15.50 3.07 -9.72
C ALA A 909 -14.82 4.39 -9.26
N CYS A 910 -15.49 5.53 -9.48
CA CYS A 910 -15.09 6.87 -9.02
C CYS A 910 -15.58 7.21 -7.60
N SER A 911 -16.41 6.35 -7.03
CA SER A 911 -16.97 6.48 -5.67
C SER A 911 -16.36 5.47 -4.70
N SER A 912 -15.44 4.63 -5.18
CA SER A 912 -14.96 3.39 -4.55
C SER A 912 -14.00 3.63 -3.40
N GLY A 913 -14.52 4.18 -2.32
CA GLY A 913 -13.80 4.25 -1.06
C GLY A 913 -14.56 3.64 0.10
N GLY A 914 -15.81 3.20 -0.08
CA GLY A 914 -16.76 2.93 1.01
C GLY A 914 -17.09 4.20 1.82
N THR A 915 -17.93 4.06 2.84
CA THR A 915 -18.35 5.18 3.71
C THR A 915 -17.95 4.99 5.16
N GLY A 916 -17.38 6.04 5.74
CA GLY A 916 -17.02 6.11 7.15
C GLY A 916 -18.14 6.70 8.01
N LYS A 917 -18.33 6.18 9.23
CA LYS A 917 -19.15 6.80 10.27
C LYS A 917 -18.36 7.00 11.55
N LEU A 918 -18.73 8.02 12.33
CA LEU A 918 -18.31 8.21 13.71
C LEU A 918 -19.49 7.92 14.62
N TYR A 919 -19.28 7.10 15.64
CA TYR A 919 -20.21 6.84 16.72
C TYR A 919 -19.78 7.55 18.00
N GLY A 920 -20.76 7.94 18.81
CA GLY A 920 -20.57 8.48 20.15
C GLY A 920 -21.79 8.13 21.00
N ILE A 921 -21.56 7.32 22.04
CA ILE A 921 -22.63 6.75 22.86
C ILE A 921 -22.27 6.92 24.33
N ASP A 922 -23.18 7.48 25.14
CA ASP A 922 -23.09 7.41 26.60
C ASP A 922 -23.14 5.93 27.00
N PHE A 923 -22.05 5.43 27.61
CA PHE A 923 -21.93 3.98 27.78
C PHE A 923 -22.80 3.41 28.89
N VAL A 924 -23.35 4.25 29.78
CA VAL A 924 -24.25 3.81 30.86
C VAL A 924 -25.72 3.98 30.47
N GLY A 925 -26.09 5.02 29.72
CA GLY A 925 -27.46 5.24 29.25
C GLY A 925 -27.75 4.74 27.83
N GLY A 926 -26.71 4.38 27.07
CA GLY A 926 -26.83 3.99 25.67
C GLY A 926 -27.37 5.09 24.75
N THR A 927 -27.40 6.35 25.22
CA THR A 927 -27.91 7.49 24.45
C THR A 927 -26.86 8.00 23.47
N GLY A 928 -27.30 8.46 22.30
CA GLY A 928 -26.40 9.03 21.30
C GLY A 928 -26.06 10.49 21.62
N ILE A 929 -24.81 10.88 21.38
CA ILE A 929 -24.32 12.25 21.63
C ILE A 929 -24.15 13.10 20.36
N MET A 930 -24.50 12.55 19.19
CA MET A 930 -24.49 13.27 17.92
C MET A 930 -25.72 14.19 17.81
N PRO A 931 -25.75 15.16 16.87
CA PRO A 931 -26.90 16.03 16.66
C PRO A 931 -28.23 15.26 16.58
N GLY A 932 -29.26 15.75 17.27
CA GLY A 932 -30.55 15.07 17.37
C GLY A 932 -30.53 13.80 18.24
N SER A 933 -29.55 13.64 19.13
CA SER A 933 -29.34 12.44 19.97
C SER A 933 -29.07 11.16 19.18
N ALA A 934 -28.57 11.29 17.96
CA ALA A 934 -28.15 10.16 17.15
C ALA A 934 -26.89 9.48 17.73
N LYS A 935 -26.78 8.16 17.57
CA LYS A 935 -25.58 7.40 18.01
C LYS A 935 -24.40 7.58 17.07
N SER A 936 -24.64 7.94 15.82
CA SER A 936 -23.61 8.10 14.80
C SER A 936 -23.88 9.26 13.83
N MET A 937 -22.83 9.67 13.14
CA MET A 937 -22.86 10.63 12.04
C MET A 937 -21.93 10.15 10.90
N SER A 938 -22.22 10.55 9.66
CA SER A 938 -21.36 10.22 8.52
C SER A 938 -20.08 11.07 8.54
N LEU A 939 -18.97 10.45 8.14
CA LEU A 939 -17.68 11.12 7.95
C LEU A 939 -17.36 11.39 6.48
N GLY A 940 -18.11 10.80 5.54
CA GLY A 940 -17.80 10.82 4.11
C GLY A 940 -17.21 9.50 3.63
N GLY A 941 -16.45 9.55 2.53
CA GLY A 941 -15.83 8.38 1.94
C GLY A 941 -14.59 7.88 2.71
N GLY A 942 -14.12 6.69 2.37
CA GLY A 942 -12.85 6.14 2.84
C GLY A 942 -12.91 5.50 4.23
N VAL A 943 -11.83 4.78 4.56
CA VAL A 943 -11.65 4.16 5.88
C VAL A 943 -11.30 5.23 6.91
N PRO A 944 -12.14 5.49 7.93
CA PRO A 944 -11.84 6.51 8.94
C PRO A 944 -10.78 6.03 9.94
N SER A 945 -9.97 6.96 10.45
CA SER A 945 -9.03 6.68 11.55
C SER A 945 -9.75 6.42 12.88
N ALA A 946 -8.98 6.02 13.90
CA ALA A 946 -9.46 6.03 15.27
C ALA A 946 -9.86 7.46 15.70
N PRO A 947 -10.91 7.63 16.52
CA PRO A 947 -11.25 8.90 17.12
C PRO A 947 -10.19 9.32 18.14
N MET A 948 -9.66 10.52 17.98
CA MET A 948 -8.59 11.08 18.80
C MET A 948 -9.13 12.21 19.66
N ILE A 949 -9.01 12.07 20.99
CA ILE A 949 -9.48 13.09 21.94
C ILE A 949 -8.27 13.88 22.43
N SER A 950 -8.36 15.20 22.27
CA SER A 950 -7.27 16.13 22.59
C SER A 950 -7.78 17.21 23.52
N TYR A 951 -7.08 17.46 24.64
CA TYR A 951 -7.41 18.61 25.49
C TYR A 951 -6.78 19.88 24.92
N ASN A 952 -7.61 20.86 24.59
CA ASN A 952 -7.18 22.12 24.00
C ASN A 952 -6.59 23.04 25.09
N PRO A 953 -5.32 23.46 24.97
CA PRO A 953 -4.67 24.29 25.98
C PRO A 953 -5.21 25.72 26.02
N SER A 954 -5.74 26.22 24.90
CA SER A 954 -6.27 27.59 24.77
C SER A 954 -7.70 27.69 25.32
N THR A 955 -8.60 26.79 24.91
CA THR A 955 -10.01 26.83 25.32
C THR A 955 -10.29 26.05 26.61
N LYS A 956 -9.36 25.20 27.05
CA LYS A 956 -9.53 24.27 28.19
C LYS A 956 -10.72 23.31 28.01
N SER A 957 -11.08 23.00 26.76
CA SER A 957 -12.10 22.02 26.41
C SER A 957 -11.47 20.82 25.67
N PRO A 958 -12.06 19.62 25.76
CA PRO A 958 -11.68 18.52 24.88
C PRO A 958 -12.18 18.78 23.45
N ASP A 959 -11.34 18.45 22.47
CA ASP A 959 -11.62 18.41 21.04
C ASP A 959 -11.58 16.96 20.56
N LEU A 960 -12.43 16.62 19.60
CA LEU A 960 -12.46 15.32 18.95
C LEU A 960 -11.96 15.45 17.52
N PHE A 961 -11.00 14.62 17.14
CA PHE A 961 -10.43 14.56 15.80
C PHE A 961 -10.70 13.20 15.18
N VAL A 962 -11.01 13.21 13.89
CA VAL A 962 -11.07 12.00 13.06
C VAL A 962 -10.50 12.35 11.70
N THR A 963 -9.74 11.42 11.14
CA THR A 963 -9.22 11.50 9.78
C THR A 963 -10.11 10.68 8.87
N ALA A 964 -10.60 11.29 7.80
CA ALA A 964 -11.44 10.65 6.78
C ALA A 964 -11.25 11.38 5.44
N SER A 965 -11.68 10.77 4.34
CA SER A 965 -11.60 11.44 3.04
C SER A 965 -12.63 12.55 2.93
N SER A 966 -12.23 13.64 2.25
CA SER A 966 -13.10 14.78 1.97
C SER A 966 -13.56 14.75 0.52
N ALA A 967 -14.76 15.27 0.26
CA ALA A 967 -15.35 15.35 -1.09
C ALA A 967 -14.55 16.26 -2.05
N SER A 968 -13.63 17.09 -1.54
CA SER A 968 -12.78 18.00 -2.32
C SER A 968 -11.44 17.40 -2.77
N GLY A 969 -11.22 16.10 -2.52
CA GLY A 969 -9.97 15.41 -2.84
C GLY A 969 -8.92 15.64 -1.76
N GLY A 970 -8.59 14.58 -1.03
CA GLY A 970 -7.60 14.60 0.06
C GLY A 970 -8.14 13.94 1.34
N VAL A 971 -7.27 13.19 2.02
CA VAL A 971 -7.53 12.64 3.36
C VAL A 971 -6.83 13.54 4.35
N HIS A 972 -7.62 14.12 5.25
CA HIS A 972 -7.11 15.06 6.24
C HIS A 972 -7.76 14.79 7.59
N SER A 973 -6.93 14.84 8.62
CA SER A 973 -7.40 14.91 9.99
C SER A 973 -8.22 16.19 10.19
N ARG A 974 -9.43 16.09 10.72
CA ARG A 974 -10.25 17.27 11.03
C ARG A 974 -10.83 17.22 12.43
N ARG A 975 -10.99 18.39 13.04
CA ARG A 975 -11.79 18.55 14.26
C ARG A 975 -13.26 18.30 13.92
N ILE A 976 -13.89 17.40 14.64
CA ILE A 976 -15.33 17.17 14.56
C ILE A 976 -16.03 18.30 15.33
N GLY A 977 -17.10 18.84 14.76
CA GLY A 977 -17.88 19.96 15.36
C GLY A 977 -18.65 19.59 16.63
N ILE A 978 -18.19 18.59 17.38
CA ILE A 978 -18.78 18.09 18.62
C ILE A 978 -17.66 18.01 19.65
N ASN A 979 -17.84 18.70 20.77
CA ASN A 979 -16.90 18.62 21.88
C ASN A 979 -17.28 17.44 22.78
N PRO A 980 -16.32 16.57 23.15
CA PRO A 980 -16.54 15.61 24.21
C PRO A 980 -16.97 16.30 25.53
N PRO A 981 -17.66 15.60 26.44
CA PRO A 981 -18.05 16.16 27.72
C PRO A 981 -16.83 16.69 28.50
N ALA A 982 -16.92 17.90 29.03
CA ALA A 982 -15.91 18.43 29.94
C ALA A 982 -15.96 17.65 31.26
N MET A 983 -14.81 17.27 31.80
CA MET A 983 -14.72 16.55 33.07
C MET A 983 -14.19 17.45 34.18
N THR A 984 -14.90 17.51 35.31
CA THR A 984 -14.45 18.18 36.54
C THR A 984 -13.29 17.43 37.21
N ASN A 985 -13.20 16.10 37.02
CA ASN A 985 -12.13 15.23 37.52
C ASN A 985 -11.83 14.11 36.50
N ARG A 986 -10.55 13.76 36.31
CA ARG A 986 -10.07 12.74 35.35
C ARG A 986 -9.83 11.36 36.00
N ALA A 987 -10.15 11.17 37.28
CA ALA A 987 -9.83 9.98 38.06
C ALA A 987 -10.50 8.66 37.60
N ASN A 988 -11.62 8.73 36.86
CA ASN A 988 -12.39 7.54 36.47
C ASN A 988 -12.00 6.94 35.11
N VAL A 989 -10.99 7.51 34.43
CA VAL A 989 -10.56 7.06 33.10
C VAL A 989 -9.24 6.29 33.22
N LEU A 990 -9.30 4.99 32.95
CA LEU A 990 -8.18 4.06 33.14
C LEU A 990 -7.21 4.04 31.94
N LEU A 991 -7.70 4.28 30.71
CA LEU A 991 -6.92 4.10 29.46
C LEU A 991 -6.59 5.40 28.69
N TRP A 992 -6.76 6.58 29.30
CA TRP A 992 -6.58 7.88 28.62
C TRP A 992 -5.26 8.60 28.96
N ARG A 993 -4.41 8.01 29.80
CA ARG A 993 -3.07 8.55 30.07
C ARG A 993 -2.12 8.28 28.89
N ASP A 994 -1.08 9.09 28.78
CA ASP A 994 0.00 8.94 27.79
C ASP A 994 0.43 7.46 27.73
N ARG A 995 0.08 6.78 26.63
CA ARG A 995 0.24 5.32 26.51
C ARG A 995 1.70 4.88 26.43
N ARG A 996 2.65 5.82 26.46
CA ARG A 996 4.07 5.53 26.65
C ARG A 996 4.38 5.10 28.08
N ILE A 997 3.59 5.55 29.07
CA ILE A 997 3.74 5.11 30.46
C ILE A 997 2.34 5.01 31.11
N GLN A 998 1.90 3.77 31.37
CA GLN A 998 0.73 3.50 32.22
C GLN A 998 1.17 3.05 33.60
#